data_AF-A0A0B3AYQ2-F1
#
_entry.id   AF-A0A0B3AYQ2-F1
#
_cell.length_a   1.000
_cell.length_b   1.000
_cell.length_c   1.000
_cell.angle_alpha   90.00
_cell.angle_beta   90.00
_cell.angle_gamma   90.00
#
_symmetry.space_group_name_H-M   'P 1'
#
loop_
_entity.id
_entity.type
_entity.pdbx_description
1 polymer ?
#
loop_
_entity_poly.entity_id
_entity_poly.type
_entity_poly.pdbx_seq_one_letter_code
_entity_poly.pdbx_strand_id
1 'polypeptide(L)'
;MVLFKKKVKPGDYELQRDGAEDVLHINYDSYPRIASIEDDALVMSYVIEALSQNPSVNRIIFHQKKKYEYGHHQTVLLVEIATIYNHFIKQKKFLSQAALEVFGPIEDSNNKIKNLQYIILNLLKTDPIGAFVESKRFLREEKINLLSSSEDYKIRLQPYIILLSEIYNLLANTKLLSLCKDKIDGYETGSRDIYKSIFKPSITPDFMYTRLISTPPLNAQMLDSYSVGKNVNIQIFNTKDNIKPLYHITPPEFLISEDKYELLDLARKVLSEHQPKAEEFLDVEKMRETFFNIGKDLLTELADNKNISLTYPEIEELAQILVRYTVGFGLIESLLMDDNIQDIAINSPAGVTSIFVVHGKYDECITNIVPSIEDVESWASKFRLISARPLDEANPVLDTELSIPGARARIAVITRPLNPTGLAFSIRRHRDKPWTLALFIKNNMISDLGAGLLSFFIDGARTLLIAGTRGSGKTSLIGSVLVEIMRKYRIIVVEDSVTGDAEILVKKGNKIEKTTIGNLVDSSINKYRSWYDLSDSEVLGNDENIEVLSKTKQNKVIWAKPTRLIRHKVNKRIYEIRTRTGRIIKVTEDHSLFSLDENTEVSEIKPTALRKGSFIAVPRKIPFNEKDIFKINLLEYLDKLSSGFIEGESLKVFIKENYQEIKQLSREHKYTRSMVPRWARKGIIPIKILKDLDCLNKKIQDCKDLYFKNASNAERIPIIIDLNEDILTSVGIWLADGCYDKRSIIFSTFDIEDRDVVNKVADYFNFETKIHSDGGSHMINSSSLRTIFREVLELKGDAYTKKVPNWVFNLSKKQISFVIKGLISGDGHVSKNEISISLCSRQLLKDLQTLLLGFELNLRINNKMKEKDKTYHSTISSVKNLIAFKENIGLLQGYKKKDLNILCKRISTHDTTDIIPLNLEFKRSLKEYIKKERIFNGQDYIKRDNNVGREKLKSLLSQEQIQEFKQIENLKLLAYSDIFWDEVLEINILELGEINVYDLSIPESESFICNNMILHNTAELPVSALSKMNYNIQPMKVRSALLKSGSELSADEGIRTSLRMGDSALIMSLQWTLI
;
A
#
# COMPACT_ATOMS: atom_id res chain seq x y z
N MET A 1 -19.40 32.55 1.78
CA MET A 1 -19.38 33.70 0.86
C MET A 1 -19.01 33.18 -0.52
N VAL A 2 -19.96 33.18 -1.45
CA VAL A 2 -19.83 32.67 -2.82
C VAL A 2 -18.67 33.35 -3.55
N LEU A 3 -17.82 32.59 -4.26
CA LEU A 3 -16.72 33.10 -5.08
C LEU A 3 -17.25 33.70 -6.40
N PHE A 4 -18.05 34.75 -6.30
CA PHE A 4 -18.07 35.74 -7.37
C PHE A 4 -16.73 36.46 -7.35
N LYS A 5 -16.04 36.56 -8.49
CA LYS A 5 -14.75 37.27 -8.56
C LYS A 5 -14.92 38.77 -8.32
N LYS A 6 -16.15 39.28 -8.48
CA LYS A 6 -16.58 40.64 -8.15
C LYS A 6 -17.76 40.62 -7.18
N LYS A 7 -18.02 41.70 -6.43
CA LYS A 7 -19.26 41.83 -5.64
C LYS A 7 -20.46 41.93 -6.58
N VAL A 8 -21.14 40.82 -6.82
CA VAL A 8 -22.39 40.75 -7.60
C VAL A 8 -23.58 40.95 -6.67
N LYS A 9 -24.49 41.87 -6.98
CA LYS A 9 -25.69 42.11 -6.17
C LYS A 9 -26.69 40.94 -6.32
N PRO A 10 -27.54 40.67 -5.31
CA PRO A 10 -28.65 39.73 -5.49
C PRO A 10 -29.50 40.12 -6.71
N GLY A 11 -29.70 39.19 -7.64
CA GLY A 11 -30.39 39.42 -8.91
C GLY A 11 -29.49 39.84 -10.08
N ASP A 12 -28.18 39.98 -9.90
CA ASP A 12 -27.20 40.19 -10.99
C ASP A 12 -26.43 38.89 -11.32
N TYR A 13 -25.74 38.89 -12.47
CA TYR A 13 -24.92 37.77 -12.94
C TYR A 13 -23.46 38.14 -13.22
N GLU A 14 -22.57 37.14 -13.18
CA GLU A 14 -21.18 37.22 -13.61
C GLU A 14 -20.88 36.09 -14.61
N LEU A 15 -20.12 36.42 -15.65
CA LEU A 15 -19.55 35.42 -16.56
C LEU A 15 -18.20 34.95 -16.03
N GLN A 16 -18.06 33.63 -15.87
CA GLN A 16 -16.79 33.01 -15.54
C GLN A 16 -16.46 31.94 -16.57
N ARG A 17 -15.16 31.74 -16.81
CA ARG A 17 -14.67 30.72 -17.73
C ARG A 17 -14.14 29.54 -16.92
N ASP A 18 -14.87 28.42 -16.95
CA ASP A 18 -14.49 27.18 -16.27
C ASP A 18 -13.96 26.19 -17.32
N GLY A 19 -12.64 26.02 -17.36
CA GLY A 19 -11.97 25.22 -18.38
C GLY A 19 -12.19 25.78 -19.79
N ALA A 20 -12.92 25.04 -20.64
CA ALA A 20 -13.23 25.43 -22.01
C ALA A 20 -14.64 26.05 -22.17
N GLU A 21 -15.42 26.17 -21.10
CA GLU A 21 -16.82 26.61 -21.13
C GLU A 21 -17.01 27.99 -20.51
N ASP A 22 -17.88 28.82 -21.11
CA ASP A 22 -18.37 30.06 -20.51
C ASP A 22 -19.61 29.75 -19.65
N VAL A 23 -19.55 30.13 -18.38
CA VAL A 23 -20.57 29.83 -17.36
C VAL A 23 -21.20 31.12 -16.87
N LEU A 24 -22.52 31.15 -16.82
CA LEU A 24 -23.31 32.25 -16.29
C LEU A 24 -23.65 31.99 -14.82
N HIS A 25 -22.96 32.69 -13.92
CA HIS A 25 -23.19 32.61 -12.47
C HIS A 25 -24.19 33.70 -12.06
N ILE A 26 -25.35 33.33 -11.55
CA ILE A 26 -26.42 34.26 -11.15
C ILE A 26 -26.52 34.29 -9.62
N ASN A 27 -26.43 35.47 -9.00
CA ASN A 27 -26.56 35.61 -7.55
C ASN A 27 -28.03 35.67 -7.13
N TYR A 28 -28.49 34.70 -6.33
CA TYR A 28 -29.84 34.59 -5.79
C TYR A 28 -29.88 34.52 -4.24
N ASP A 29 -28.75 34.73 -3.54
CA ASP A 29 -28.58 34.54 -2.08
C ASP A 29 -29.50 35.38 -1.17
N SER A 30 -30.32 36.27 -1.74
CA SER A 30 -31.30 37.08 -0.99
C SER A 30 -32.60 37.29 -1.75
N TYR A 31 -32.85 36.50 -2.80
CA TYR A 31 -34.09 36.59 -3.59
C TYR A 31 -35.21 35.77 -2.92
N PRO A 32 -36.45 36.29 -2.85
CA PRO A 32 -37.55 35.62 -2.16
C PRO A 32 -38.12 34.41 -2.91
N ARG A 33 -37.69 34.17 -4.15
CA ARG A 33 -38.15 33.06 -5.00
C ARG A 33 -37.05 32.02 -5.17
N ILE A 34 -37.46 30.77 -5.35
CA ILE A 34 -36.55 29.66 -5.68
C ILE A 34 -36.03 29.87 -7.10
N ALA A 35 -34.73 29.70 -7.28
CA ALA A 35 -34.08 29.78 -8.58
C ALA A 35 -34.40 28.56 -9.48
N SER A 36 -35.63 28.51 -10.00
CA SER A 36 -36.14 27.42 -10.85
C SER A 36 -36.59 27.97 -12.21
N ILE A 37 -35.86 27.59 -13.28
CA ILE A 37 -36.22 27.89 -14.66
C ILE A 37 -37.50 27.15 -15.04
N GLU A 38 -37.69 25.93 -14.59
CA GLU A 38 -38.84 25.08 -14.92
C GLU A 38 -40.14 25.56 -14.28
N ASP A 39 -40.10 26.05 -13.05
CA ASP A 39 -41.30 26.38 -12.27
C ASP A 39 -41.70 27.86 -12.36
N ASP A 40 -40.73 28.78 -12.58
CA ASP A 40 -40.99 30.22 -12.56
C ASP A 40 -40.70 30.89 -13.92
N ALA A 41 -41.76 31.39 -14.55
CA ALA A 41 -41.69 32.10 -15.82
C ALA A 41 -40.84 33.38 -15.77
N LEU A 42 -40.76 34.06 -14.62
CA LEU A 42 -39.91 35.25 -14.46
C LEU A 42 -38.43 34.87 -14.40
N VAL A 43 -38.10 33.74 -13.77
CA VAL A 43 -36.72 33.22 -13.72
C VAL A 43 -36.27 32.85 -15.13
N MET A 44 -37.10 32.15 -15.91
CA MET A 44 -36.83 31.85 -17.32
C MET A 44 -36.63 33.13 -18.15
N SER A 45 -37.49 34.13 -17.95
CA SER A 45 -37.39 35.41 -18.66
C SER A 45 -36.07 36.12 -18.38
N TYR A 46 -35.68 36.18 -17.11
CA TYR A 46 -34.41 36.77 -16.69
C TYR A 46 -33.21 36.06 -17.33
N VAL A 47 -33.22 34.72 -17.35
CA VAL A 47 -32.16 33.91 -17.98
C VAL A 47 -32.08 34.17 -19.48
N ILE A 48 -33.21 34.18 -20.19
CA ILE A 48 -33.24 34.44 -21.64
C ILE A 48 -32.71 35.84 -21.95
N GLU A 49 -33.02 36.84 -21.14
CA GLU A 49 -32.44 38.19 -21.28
C GLU A 49 -30.93 38.19 -21.07
N ALA A 50 -30.43 37.53 -20.03
CA ALA A 50 -29.01 37.42 -19.75
C ALA A 50 -28.25 36.70 -20.88
N LEU A 51 -28.81 35.60 -21.41
CA LEU A 51 -28.25 34.86 -22.55
C LEU A 51 -28.31 35.64 -23.86
N SER A 52 -29.31 36.51 -24.04
CA SER A 52 -29.43 37.34 -25.25
C SER A 52 -28.28 38.34 -25.40
N GLN A 53 -27.66 38.71 -24.27
CA GLN A 53 -26.48 39.58 -24.22
C GLN A 53 -25.18 38.76 -24.32
N ASN A 54 -25.23 37.47 -23.98
CA ASN A 54 -24.07 36.59 -23.81
C ASN A 54 -24.33 35.21 -24.46
N PRO A 55 -24.34 35.12 -25.81
CA PRO A 55 -24.72 33.89 -26.51
C PRO A 55 -23.67 32.77 -26.46
N SER A 56 -22.45 33.05 -25.97
CA SER A 56 -21.38 32.05 -25.83
C SER A 56 -21.51 31.18 -24.57
N VAL A 57 -22.50 31.45 -23.72
CA VAL A 57 -22.72 30.72 -22.47
C VAL A 57 -23.13 29.29 -22.74
N ASN A 58 -22.40 28.36 -22.14
CA ASN A 58 -22.64 26.93 -22.24
C ASN A 58 -23.32 26.36 -20.99
N ARG A 59 -23.36 27.09 -19.88
CA ARG A 59 -23.84 26.56 -18.60
C ARG A 59 -24.38 27.67 -17.71
N ILE A 60 -25.43 27.39 -16.93
CA ILE A 60 -26.06 28.37 -16.03
C ILE A 60 -26.03 27.86 -14.60
N ILE A 61 -25.58 28.66 -13.65
CA ILE A 61 -25.55 28.31 -12.22
C ILE A 61 -26.19 29.42 -11.41
N PHE A 62 -27.27 29.10 -10.69
CA PHE A 62 -27.81 29.98 -9.66
C PHE A 62 -27.15 29.69 -8.32
N HIS A 63 -26.68 30.74 -7.66
CA HIS A 63 -26.12 30.70 -6.32
C HIS A 63 -27.16 31.23 -5.35
N GLN A 64 -27.85 30.33 -4.67
CA GLN A 64 -28.65 30.61 -3.48
C GLN A 64 -28.04 29.78 -2.34
N LYS A 65 -28.78 29.51 -1.26
CA LYS A 65 -28.40 28.54 -0.22
C LYS A 65 -28.00 27.14 -0.76
N LYS A 66 -28.38 26.81 -2.00
CA LYS A 66 -27.90 25.69 -2.81
C LYS A 66 -27.52 26.20 -4.19
N LYS A 67 -26.61 25.50 -4.87
CA LYS A 67 -26.31 25.73 -6.28
C LYS A 67 -27.28 24.97 -7.16
N TYR A 68 -28.01 25.67 -8.03
CA TYR A 68 -28.86 25.07 -9.06
C TYR A 68 -28.20 25.25 -10.41
N GLU A 69 -27.78 24.16 -11.02
CA GLU A 69 -27.01 24.19 -12.25
C GLU A 69 -27.75 23.54 -13.42
N TYR A 70 -27.84 24.27 -14.53
CA TYR A 70 -28.37 23.81 -15.80
C TYR A 70 -27.20 23.59 -16.77
N GLY A 71 -27.01 22.32 -17.17
CA GLY A 71 -25.90 21.90 -18.04
C GLY A 71 -26.09 22.27 -19.52
N HIS A 72 -25.06 22.02 -20.32
CA HIS A 72 -24.96 22.41 -21.74
C HIS A 72 -26.21 22.14 -22.58
N HIS A 73 -26.73 20.92 -22.54
CA HIS A 73 -27.90 20.55 -23.34
C HIS A 73 -29.12 21.43 -23.04
N GLN A 74 -29.34 21.79 -21.77
CA GLN A 74 -30.47 22.62 -21.35
C GLN A 74 -30.22 24.09 -21.67
N THR A 75 -28.99 24.58 -21.47
CA THR A 75 -28.60 25.96 -21.78
C THR A 75 -28.74 26.26 -23.27
N VAL A 76 -28.35 25.35 -24.16
CA VAL A 76 -28.49 25.52 -25.62
C VAL A 76 -29.95 25.76 -26.03
N LEU A 77 -30.92 25.09 -25.40
CA LEU A 77 -32.34 25.32 -25.68
C LEU A 77 -32.73 26.78 -25.43
N LEU A 78 -32.25 27.36 -24.32
CA LEU A 78 -32.54 28.74 -23.94
C LEU A 78 -31.73 29.75 -24.77
N VAL A 79 -30.52 29.41 -25.19
CA VAL A 79 -29.70 30.26 -26.08
C VAL A 79 -30.34 30.40 -27.46
N GLU A 80 -30.95 29.34 -28.01
CA GLU A 80 -31.70 29.42 -29.28
C GLU A 80 -32.88 30.40 -29.17
N ILE A 81 -33.64 30.33 -28.08
CA ILE A 81 -34.73 31.28 -27.80
C ILE A 81 -34.20 32.70 -27.60
N ALA A 82 -33.12 32.87 -26.83
CA ALA A 82 -32.50 34.16 -26.59
C ALA A 82 -31.97 34.80 -27.89
N THR A 83 -31.50 33.99 -28.83
CA THR A 83 -31.07 34.43 -30.17
C THR A 83 -32.25 34.95 -30.99
N ILE A 84 -33.38 34.24 -30.97
CA ILE A 84 -34.62 34.68 -31.61
C ILE A 84 -35.12 35.99 -30.98
N TYR A 85 -35.13 36.07 -29.65
CA TYR A 85 -35.48 37.30 -28.93
C TYR A 85 -34.60 38.49 -29.33
N ASN A 86 -33.28 38.28 -29.38
CA ASN A 86 -32.32 39.32 -29.76
C ASN A 86 -32.46 39.74 -31.24
N HIS A 87 -32.81 38.81 -32.13
CA HIS A 87 -33.09 39.10 -33.54
C HIS A 87 -34.24 40.12 -33.69
N PHE A 88 -35.36 39.91 -32.98
CA PHE A 88 -36.49 40.83 -33.05
C PHE A 88 -36.26 42.16 -32.32
N ILE A 89 -35.53 42.16 -31.20
CA ILE A 89 -35.29 43.39 -30.42
C ILE A 89 -34.17 44.26 -31.00
N LYS A 90 -32.98 43.70 -31.28
CA LYS A 90 -31.82 44.50 -31.69
C LYS A 90 -31.66 44.66 -33.19
N GLN A 91 -31.93 43.61 -33.99
CA GLN A 91 -31.65 43.65 -35.43
C GLN A 91 -32.77 44.29 -36.25
N LYS A 92 -34.04 44.07 -35.88
CA LYS A 92 -35.19 44.63 -36.62
C LYS A 92 -35.78 45.93 -36.05
N LYS A 93 -35.27 46.49 -34.92
CA LYS A 93 -35.81 47.68 -34.23
C LYS A 93 -37.35 47.68 -34.18
N PHE A 94 -37.92 46.54 -33.81
CA PHE A 94 -39.36 46.27 -33.90
C PHE A 94 -40.23 47.19 -33.03
N LEU A 95 -39.62 47.80 -31.99
CA LEU A 95 -40.24 48.75 -31.08
C LEU A 95 -40.28 50.20 -31.60
N SER A 96 -39.75 50.47 -32.80
CA SER A 96 -39.80 51.82 -33.39
C SER A 96 -41.16 52.09 -34.03
N GLN A 97 -41.66 53.33 -33.88
CA GLN A 97 -42.93 53.78 -34.46
C GLN A 97 -42.99 53.54 -35.99
N ALA A 98 -41.85 53.68 -36.67
CA ALA A 98 -41.70 53.41 -38.11
C ALA A 98 -41.85 51.93 -38.50
N ALA A 99 -41.49 50.97 -37.63
CA ALA A 99 -41.68 49.53 -37.89
C ALA A 99 -43.15 49.11 -37.71
N LEU A 100 -43.90 49.84 -36.87
CA LEU A 100 -45.33 49.64 -36.62
C LEU A 100 -46.22 50.33 -37.67
N GLU A 101 -45.70 51.34 -38.39
CA GLU A 101 -46.38 52.00 -39.50
C GLU A 101 -46.46 51.15 -40.78
N VAL A 102 -45.62 50.11 -40.90
CA VAL A 102 -45.58 49.16 -42.04
C VAL A 102 -46.91 48.42 -42.23
N PHE A 103 -47.75 48.34 -41.19
CA PHE A 103 -49.04 47.64 -41.24
C PHE A 103 -50.17 48.48 -41.87
N GLY A 104 -50.03 49.81 -42.03
CA GLY A 104 -51.10 50.68 -42.54
C GLY A 104 -52.39 50.69 -41.69
N PRO A 105 -53.43 51.46 -42.06
CA PRO A 105 -54.71 51.44 -41.35
C PRO A 105 -55.50 50.17 -41.72
N ILE A 106 -55.27 49.11 -40.95
CA ILE A 106 -56.09 47.89 -40.96
C ILE A 106 -57.17 48.04 -39.89
N GLU A 107 -58.38 47.54 -40.13
CA GLU A 107 -59.32 47.28 -39.03
C GLU A 107 -58.64 46.40 -37.98
N ASP A 108 -58.66 46.88 -36.74
CA ASP A 108 -58.04 46.25 -35.58
C ASP A 108 -56.50 46.19 -35.57
N SER A 109 -55.82 47.16 -36.19
CA SER A 109 -54.36 47.31 -36.16
C SER A 109 -53.78 47.33 -34.74
N ASN A 110 -54.49 47.94 -33.79
CA ASN A 110 -54.09 47.99 -32.38
C ASN A 110 -54.04 46.62 -31.72
N ASN A 111 -55.02 45.74 -31.93
CA ASN A 111 -54.96 44.39 -31.35
C ASN A 111 -53.89 43.53 -32.03
N LYS A 112 -53.71 43.65 -33.35
CA LYS A 112 -52.64 42.93 -34.07
C LYS A 112 -51.24 43.30 -33.57
N ILE A 113 -50.99 44.60 -33.34
CA ILE A 113 -49.75 45.09 -32.73
C ILE A 113 -49.61 44.56 -31.29
N LYS A 114 -50.69 44.60 -30.49
CA LYS A 114 -50.68 44.04 -29.13
C LYS A 114 -50.36 42.54 -29.12
N ASN A 115 -50.88 41.77 -30.07
CA ASN A 115 -50.61 40.34 -30.20
C ASN A 115 -49.12 40.07 -30.49
N LEU A 116 -48.51 40.84 -31.40
CA LEU A 116 -47.07 40.73 -31.68
C LEU A 116 -46.21 41.17 -30.51
N GLN A 117 -46.58 42.27 -29.83
CA GLN A 117 -45.89 42.72 -28.63
C GLN A 117 -46.00 41.68 -27.51
N TYR A 118 -47.18 41.09 -27.34
CA TYR A 118 -47.41 40.02 -26.36
C TYR A 118 -46.54 38.79 -26.65
N ILE A 119 -46.48 38.35 -27.92
CA ILE A 119 -45.62 37.22 -28.31
C ILE A 119 -44.15 37.54 -28.08
N ILE A 120 -43.64 38.65 -28.62
CA ILE A 120 -42.20 38.94 -28.67
C ILE A 120 -41.66 39.43 -27.32
N LEU A 121 -42.37 40.35 -26.64
CA LEU A 121 -41.88 41.02 -25.44
C LEU A 121 -42.21 40.26 -24.17
N ASN A 122 -43.26 39.42 -24.18
CA ASN A 122 -43.70 38.67 -23.02
C ASN A 122 -43.48 37.16 -23.21
N LEU A 123 -44.24 36.51 -24.09
CA LEU A 123 -44.24 35.05 -24.20
C LEU A 123 -42.89 34.48 -24.60
N LEU A 124 -42.16 35.11 -25.52
CA LEU A 124 -40.88 34.57 -26.01
C LEU A 124 -39.83 34.40 -24.91
N LYS A 125 -39.97 35.13 -23.79
CA LYS A 125 -39.09 35.04 -22.61
C LYS A 125 -39.71 34.25 -21.45
N THR A 126 -41.02 34.33 -21.28
CA THR A 126 -41.71 33.72 -20.12
C THR A 126 -42.22 32.31 -20.42
N ASP A 127 -42.69 32.10 -21.65
CA ASP A 127 -43.25 30.86 -22.17
C ASP A 127 -43.02 30.71 -23.70
N PRO A 128 -41.80 30.30 -24.13
CA PRO A 128 -41.47 30.12 -25.54
C PRO A 128 -42.37 29.11 -26.30
N ILE A 129 -42.85 28.07 -25.61
CA ILE A 129 -43.81 27.10 -26.16
C ILE A 129 -45.17 27.79 -26.38
N GLY A 130 -45.63 28.58 -25.41
CA GLY A 130 -46.82 29.42 -25.55
C GLY A 130 -46.69 30.43 -26.70
N ALA A 131 -45.51 31.04 -26.88
CA ALA A 131 -45.23 31.93 -28.00
C ALA A 131 -45.43 31.23 -29.36
N PHE A 132 -45.02 29.95 -29.48
CA PHE A 132 -45.24 29.15 -30.68
C PHE A 132 -46.72 28.81 -30.89
N VAL A 133 -47.43 28.41 -29.83
CA VAL A 133 -48.85 28.07 -29.87
C VAL A 133 -49.71 29.27 -30.27
N GLU A 134 -49.48 30.43 -29.66
CA GLU A 134 -50.18 31.68 -29.99
C GLU A 134 -49.84 32.17 -31.40
N SER A 135 -48.56 32.07 -31.83
CA SER A 135 -48.19 32.40 -33.21
C SER A 135 -48.92 31.53 -34.23
N LYS A 136 -49.02 30.21 -33.98
CA LYS A 136 -49.76 29.25 -34.81
C LYS A 136 -51.25 29.57 -34.82
N ARG A 137 -51.82 29.93 -33.68
CA ARG A 137 -53.23 30.32 -33.53
C ARG A 137 -53.55 31.57 -34.32
N PHE A 138 -52.82 32.67 -34.12
CA PHE A 138 -53.05 33.92 -34.86
C PHE A 138 -52.82 33.75 -36.36
N LEU A 139 -51.81 32.97 -36.79
CA LEU A 139 -51.63 32.62 -38.21
C LEU A 139 -52.85 31.90 -38.80
N ARG A 140 -53.48 31.00 -38.04
CA ARG A 140 -54.67 30.28 -38.49
C ARG A 140 -55.88 31.20 -38.58
N GLU A 141 -56.09 32.04 -37.56
CA GLU A 141 -57.18 33.03 -37.52
C GLU A 141 -57.06 34.01 -38.71
N GLU A 142 -55.86 34.54 -38.97
CA GLU A 142 -55.66 35.47 -40.09
C GLU A 142 -55.75 34.80 -41.46
N LYS A 143 -55.33 33.53 -41.60
CA LYS A 143 -55.55 32.76 -42.84
C LYS A 143 -57.03 32.53 -43.14
N ILE A 144 -57.87 32.40 -42.11
CA ILE A 144 -59.33 32.31 -42.26
C ILE A 144 -59.89 33.68 -42.65
N ASN A 145 -59.46 34.75 -41.99
CA ASN A 145 -59.87 36.11 -42.31
C ASN A 145 -59.52 36.50 -43.76
N LEU A 146 -58.39 36.02 -44.29
CA LEU A 146 -57.99 36.23 -45.69
C LEU A 146 -59.00 35.68 -46.72
N LEU A 147 -59.79 34.65 -46.38
CA LEU A 147 -60.75 34.02 -47.30
C LEU A 147 -62.01 34.88 -47.51
N SER A 148 -62.35 35.75 -46.55
CA SER A 148 -63.58 36.53 -46.52
C SER A 148 -63.39 38.04 -46.71
N SER A 149 -62.17 38.51 -46.97
CA SER A 149 -61.83 39.94 -47.00
C SER A 149 -61.57 40.51 -48.41
N SER A 150 -61.66 41.84 -48.54
CA SER A 150 -61.38 42.57 -49.79
C SER A 150 -59.90 42.48 -50.20
N GLU A 151 -59.62 42.58 -51.50
CA GLU A 151 -58.26 42.51 -52.07
C GLU A 151 -57.30 43.53 -51.45
N ASP A 152 -57.82 44.71 -51.13
CA ASP A 152 -57.10 45.82 -50.48
C ASP A 152 -56.76 45.51 -49.00
N TYR A 153 -57.65 44.82 -48.28
CA TYR A 153 -57.37 44.32 -46.93
C TYR A 153 -56.33 43.19 -46.94
N LYS A 154 -56.38 42.30 -47.93
CA LYS A 154 -55.39 41.21 -48.08
C LYS A 154 -53.98 41.78 -48.25
N ILE A 155 -53.79 42.78 -49.11
CA ILE A 155 -52.49 43.42 -49.34
C ILE A 155 -51.94 44.07 -48.06
N ARG A 156 -52.78 44.77 -47.30
CA ARG A 156 -52.37 45.39 -46.03
C ARG A 156 -52.06 44.40 -44.92
N LEU A 157 -52.71 43.23 -44.89
CA LEU A 157 -52.49 42.20 -43.88
C LEU A 157 -51.23 41.35 -44.14
N GLN A 158 -50.72 41.30 -45.37
CA GLN A 158 -49.55 40.49 -45.73
C GLN A 158 -48.31 40.71 -44.85
N PRO A 159 -47.88 41.95 -44.54
CA PRO A 159 -46.72 42.17 -43.68
C PRO A 159 -46.86 41.56 -42.28
N TYR A 160 -48.08 41.59 -41.71
CA TYR A 160 -48.39 40.98 -40.41
C TYR A 160 -48.27 39.46 -40.45
N ILE A 161 -48.83 38.83 -41.50
CA ILE A 161 -48.78 37.38 -41.70
C ILE A 161 -47.35 36.91 -41.97
N ILE A 162 -46.57 37.66 -42.76
CA ILE A 162 -45.15 37.34 -43.02
C ILE A 162 -44.38 37.32 -41.71
N LEU A 163 -44.57 38.32 -40.85
CA LEU A 163 -43.87 38.40 -39.57
C LEU A 163 -44.31 37.30 -38.59
N LEU A 164 -45.62 37.04 -38.45
CA LEU A 164 -46.09 35.92 -37.63
C LEU A 164 -45.56 34.58 -38.16
N SER A 165 -45.52 34.40 -39.48
CA SER A 165 -44.95 33.21 -40.14
C SER A 165 -43.46 33.09 -39.85
N GLU A 166 -42.72 34.20 -39.86
CA GLU A 166 -41.30 34.22 -39.50
C GLU A 166 -41.08 33.81 -38.04
N ILE A 167 -41.83 34.37 -37.08
CA ILE A 167 -41.76 33.99 -35.67
C ILE A 167 -42.09 32.51 -35.50
N TYR A 168 -43.19 32.05 -36.11
CA TYR A 168 -43.62 30.66 -36.07
C TYR A 168 -42.54 29.71 -36.62
N ASN A 169 -41.96 30.02 -37.78
CA ASN A 169 -40.95 29.19 -38.41
C ASN A 169 -39.63 29.17 -37.63
N LEU A 170 -39.20 30.32 -37.08
CA LEU A 170 -38.01 30.38 -36.24
C LEU A 170 -38.19 29.53 -34.97
N LEU A 171 -39.33 29.65 -34.28
CA LEU A 171 -39.63 28.84 -33.10
C LEU A 171 -39.79 27.35 -33.43
N ALA A 172 -40.44 27.01 -34.55
CA ALA A 172 -40.63 25.63 -35.01
C ALA A 172 -39.31 24.86 -35.23
N ASN A 173 -38.26 25.60 -35.61
CA ASN A 173 -36.93 25.06 -35.88
C ASN A 173 -36.02 24.98 -34.66
N THR A 174 -36.47 25.42 -33.48
CA THR A 174 -35.70 25.30 -32.24
C THR A 174 -35.70 23.87 -31.72
N LYS A 175 -34.62 23.50 -31.03
CA LYS A 175 -34.51 22.21 -30.34
C LYS A 175 -35.51 22.08 -29.19
N LEU A 176 -35.86 23.20 -28.55
CA LEU A 176 -36.87 23.20 -27.49
C LEU A 176 -38.21 22.69 -28.04
N LEU A 177 -38.65 23.22 -29.19
CA LEU A 177 -39.90 22.81 -29.82
C LEU A 177 -39.80 21.43 -30.45
N SER A 178 -38.64 21.04 -30.97
CA SER A 178 -38.44 19.68 -31.51
C SER A 178 -38.60 18.59 -30.44
N LEU A 179 -38.16 18.85 -29.20
CA LEU A 179 -38.34 17.95 -28.04
C LEU A 179 -39.80 17.87 -27.54
N CYS A 180 -40.64 18.84 -27.90
CA CYS A 180 -42.01 18.95 -27.39
C CYS A 180 -43.09 18.56 -28.40
N LYS A 181 -42.75 18.25 -29.67
CA LYS A 181 -43.72 18.09 -30.77
C LYS A 181 -44.95 17.24 -30.42
N ASP A 182 -44.75 16.13 -29.72
CA ASP A 182 -45.81 15.16 -29.38
C ASP A 182 -46.67 15.58 -28.17
N LYS A 183 -46.30 16.66 -27.47
CA LYS A 183 -46.94 17.15 -26.24
C LYS A 183 -47.50 18.58 -26.37
N ILE A 184 -47.34 19.21 -27.53
CA ILE A 184 -47.81 20.59 -27.77
C ILE A 184 -49.33 20.65 -28.00
N ASP A 185 -49.92 19.60 -28.54
CA ASP A 185 -51.36 19.55 -28.77
C ASP A 185 -52.13 19.55 -27.44
N GLY A 186 -52.90 20.61 -27.20
CA GLY A 186 -53.61 20.84 -25.93
C GLY A 186 -52.82 21.64 -24.89
N TYR A 187 -51.65 22.18 -25.23
CA TYR A 187 -50.89 23.04 -24.33
C TYR A 187 -51.64 24.36 -24.02
N GLU A 188 -51.81 24.67 -22.74
CA GLU A 188 -52.35 25.95 -22.27
C GLU A 188 -51.21 26.94 -22.01
N THR A 189 -51.30 28.14 -22.61
CA THR A 189 -50.33 29.22 -22.45
C THR A 189 -50.12 29.54 -20.97
N GLY A 190 -48.87 29.51 -20.51
CA GLY A 190 -48.48 29.67 -19.11
C GLY A 190 -48.27 28.37 -18.32
N SER A 191 -48.64 27.20 -18.87
CA SER A 191 -48.38 25.91 -18.22
C SER A 191 -46.89 25.64 -18.05
N ARG A 192 -46.51 25.00 -16.94
CA ARG A 192 -45.10 24.66 -16.64
C ARG A 192 -44.76 23.18 -16.78
N ASP A 193 -45.75 22.33 -17.08
CA ASP A 193 -45.58 20.88 -17.01
C ASP A 193 -44.60 20.34 -18.06
N ILE A 194 -44.61 20.92 -19.26
CA ILE A 194 -43.65 20.56 -20.31
C ILE A 194 -42.23 20.99 -19.90
N TYR A 195 -42.07 22.19 -19.33
CA TYR A 195 -40.77 22.71 -18.88
C TYR A 195 -40.16 21.86 -17.77
N LYS A 196 -40.95 21.43 -16.77
CA LYS A 196 -40.52 20.50 -15.71
C LYS A 196 -39.98 19.17 -16.25
N SER A 197 -40.41 18.76 -17.45
CA SER A 197 -39.92 17.54 -18.07
C SER A 197 -38.57 17.70 -18.79
N ILE A 198 -38.23 18.94 -19.16
CA ILE A 198 -37.07 19.29 -19.99
C ILE A 198 -35.94 19.86 -19.13
N PHE A 199 -36.28 20.80 -18.25
CA PHE A 199 -35.34 21.51 -17.40
C PHE A 199 -35.26 20.82 -16.04
N LYS A 200 -34.07 20.29 -15.71
CA LYS A 200 -33.78 19.54 -14.48
C LYS A 200 -32.40 19.97 -13.97
N PRO A 201 -32.33 20.87 -12.98
CA PRO A 201 -31.07 21.34 -12.46
C PRO A 201 -30.37 20.27 -11.61
N SER A 202 -29.04 20.20 -11.67
CA SER A 202 -28.26 19.51 -10.64
C SER A 202 -28.13 20.41 -9.41
N ILE A 203 -28.40 19.85 -8.22
CA ILE A 203 -28.41 20.61 -6.96
C ILE A 203 -27.21 20.19 -6.12
N THR A 204 -26.38 21.17 -5.72
CA THR A 204 -25.18 20.88 -4.91
C THR A 204 -25.14 21.80 -3.68
N PRO A 205 -25.01 21.24 -2.46
CA PRO A 205 -24.69 22.02 -1.27
C PRO A 205 -23.31 22.68 -1.38
N ASP A 206 -23.11 23.85 -0.78
CA ASP A 206 -21.87 24.62 -0.95
C ASP A 206 -20.61 23.94 -0.44
N PHE A 207 -20.74 23.08 0.58
CA PHE A 207 -19.62 22.32 1.14
C PHE A 207 -19.24 21.10 0.29
N MET A 208 -19.93 20.78 -0.81
CA MET A 208 -19.61 19.67 -1.72
C MET A 208 -19.15 20.18 -3.09
N TYR A 209 -18.18 19.51 -3.72
CA TYR A 209 -17.81 19.80 -5.11
C TYR A 209 -18.46 18.82 -6.09
N THR A 210 -18.50 17.53 -5.74
CA THR A 210 -19.25 16.51 -6.49
C THR A 210 -20.73 16.86 -6.56
N ARG A 211 -21.29 16.85 -7.77
CA ARG A 211 -22.70 17.16 -8.03
C ARG A 211 -23.55 15.91 -7.91
N LEU A 212 -24.72 16.06 -7.29
CA LEU A 212 -25.70 14.99 -7.17
C LEU A 212 -26.98 15.41 -7.89
N ILE A 213 -27.44 14.59 -8.83
CA ILE A 213 -28.75 14.80 -9.46
C ILE A 213 -29.81 14.31 -8.47
N SER A 214 -30.54 15.24 -7.88
CA SER A 214 -31.44 15.01 -6.74
C SER A 214 -32.77 14.34 -7.11
N THR A 215 -33.25 14.56 -8.33
CA THR A 215 -34.52 14.01 -8.79
C THR A 215 -34.29 12.94 -9.85
N PRO A 216 -34.87 11.74 -9.69
CA PRO A 216 -34.85 10.75 -10.75
C PRO A 216 -35.71 11.24 -11.95
N PRO A 217 -35.46 10.77 -13.18
CA PRO A 217 -36.22 11.23 -14.34
C PRO A 217 -37.72 10.88 -14.21
N LEU A 218 -38.61 11.82 -14.59
CA LEU A 218 -40.07 11.67 -14.47
C LEU A 218 -40.67 10.41 -15.12
N ASN A 219 -40.06 9.93 -16.21
CA ASN A 219 -40.48 8.72 -16.91
C ASN A 219 -39.69 7.47 -16.48
N ALA A 220 -38.90 7.58 -15.41
CA ALA A 220 -38.08 6.50 -14.93
C ALA A 220 -38.91 5.54 -14.08
N GLN A 221 -38.85 4.26 -14.43
CA GLN A 221 -39.53 3.22 -13.68
C GLN A 221 -38.60 2.77 -12.55
N MET A 222 -39.03 2.92 -11.30
CA MET A 222 -38.27 2.44 -10.15
C MET A 222 -38.22 0.90 -10.17
N LEU A 223 -37.01 0.36 -10.08
CA LEU A 223 -36.71 -1.08 -10.09
C LEU A 223 -36.43 -1.63 -8.68
N ASP A 224 -35.77 -0.85 -7.81
CA ASP A 224 -35.44 -1.24 -6.44
C ASP A 224 -35.30 -0.02 -5.53
N SER A 225 -35.40 -0.25 -4.22
CA SER A 225 -35.08 0.74 -3.19
C SER A 225 -34.61 0.05 -1.91
N TYR A 226 -33.46 0.44 -1.40
CA TYR A 226 -32.91 -0.10 -0.15
C TYR A 226 -32.00 0.92 0.56
N SER A 227 -31.64 0.65 1.80
CA SER A 227 -30.75 1.53 2.58
C SER A 227 -29.43 0.81 2.88
N VAL A 228 -28.34 1.58 2.87
CA VAL A 228 -26.97 1.14 3.16
C VAL A 228 -26.46 1.87 4.40
N GLY A 229 -25.88 1.12 5.34
CA GLY A 229 -25.49 1.68 6.64
C GLY A 229 -26.70 2.18 7.44
N LYS A 230 -26.53 3.28 8.18
CA LYS A 230 -27.63 3.85 8.99
C LYS A 230 -28.59 4.71 8.15
N ASN A 231 -28.08 5.55 7.24
CA ASN A 231 -28.85 6.65 6.65
C ASN A 231 -28.61 6.91 5.14
N VAL A 232 -27.99 5.99 4.37
CA VAL A 232 -27.83 6.16 2.91
C VAL A 232 -28.96 5.44 2.18
N ASN A 233 -29.76 6.15 1.38
CA ASN A 233 -30.85 5.56 0.61
C ASN A 233 -30.43 5.36 -0.85
N ILE A 234 -30.67 4.17 -1.38
CA ILE A 234 -30.38 3.79 -2.77
C ILE A 234 -31.68 3.44 -3.47
N GLN A 235 -31.90 4.02 -4.65
CA GLN A 235 -33.01 3.72 -5.53
C GLN A 235 -32.48 3.41 -6.92
N ILE A 236 -32.94 2.32 -7.52
CA ILE A 236 -32.53 1.93 -8.88
C ILE A 236 -33.68 2.24 -9.83
N PHE A 237 -33.40 2.92 -10.94
CA PHE A 237 -34.40 3.25 -11.95
C PHE A 237 -34.03 2.75 -13.33
N ASN A 238 -35.02 2.36 -14.12
CA ASN A 238 -34.88 2.17 -15.56
C ASN A 238 -35.36 3.42 -16.29
N THR A 239 -34.65 3.84 -17.34
CA THR A 239 -34.98 5.01 -18.14
C THR A 239 -35.17 4.62 -19.59
N LYS A 240 -36.25 5.05 -20.25
CA LYS A 240 -36.54 4.69 -21.66
C LYS A 240 -35.44 5.11 -22.64
N ASP A 241 -34.68 6.14 -22.30
CA ASP A 241 -33.68 6.76 -23.18
C ASP A 241 -32.26 6.20 -22.98
N ASN A 242 -32.04 5.32 -21.99
CA ASN A 242 -30.70 4.88 -21.60
C ASN A 242 -30.67 3.37 -21.36
N ILE A 243 -29.64 2.72 -21.90
CA ILE A 243 -29.48 1.26 -21.82
C ILE A 243 -29.08 0.83 -20.39
N LYS A 244 -28.33 1.67 -19.68
CA LYS A 244 -27.86 1.41 -18.32
C LYS A 244 -28.89 1.92 -17.29
N PRO A 245 -29.27 1.12 -16.28
CA PRO A 245 -30.11 1.61 -15.18
C PRO A 245 -29.40 2.70 -14.37
N LEU A 246 -30.20 3.59 -13.78
CA LEU A 246 -29.75 4.67 -12.92
C LEU A 246 -29.65 4.17 -11.47
N TYR A 247 -28.45 4.14 -10.92
CA TYR A 247 -28.18 3.97 -9.50
C TYR A 247 -28.28 5.35 -8.82
N HIS A 248 -29.44 5.63 -8.22
CA HIS A 248 -29.70 6.89 -7.54
C HIS A 248 -29.37 6.75 -6.05
N ILE A 249 -28.29 7.40 -5.61
CA ILE A 249 -27.92 7.46 -4.20
C ILE A 249 -28.36 8.79 -3.59
N THR A 250 -28.96 8.72 -2.41
CA THR A 250 -29.32 9.85 -1.55
C THR A 250 -28.60 9.67 -0.21
N PRO A 251 -27.42 10.28 -0.04
CA PRO A 251 -26.66 10.15 1.19
C PRO A 251 -27.24 11.06 2.30
N PRO A 252 -26.95 10.78 3.59
CA PRO A 252 -27.55 11.50 4.72
C PRO A 252 -27.27 13.00 4.70
N GLU A 253 -26.09 13.39 4.23
CA GLU A 253 -25.73 14.79 4.07
C GLU A 253 -26.64 15.56 3.11
N PHE A 254 -27.48 14.92 2.28
CA PHE A 254 -28.47 15.60 1.45
C PHE A 254 -29.82 15.82 2.16
N LEU A 255 -30.03 15.18 3.32
CA LEU A 255 -31.26 15.21 4.10
C LEU A 255 -31.18 16.16 5.31
N ILE A 256 -30.03 16.79 5.56
CA ILE A 256 -29.83 17.71 6.68
C ILE A 256 -30.46 19.10 6.42
N SER A 257 -30.73 19.84 7.49
CA SER A 257 -31.31 21.19 7.42
C SER A 257 -30.31 22.23 6.89
N GLU A 258 -30.84 23.36 6.39
CA GLU A 258 -30.04 24.46 5.86
C GLU A 258 -28.98 25.00 6.84
N ASP A 259 -29.34 25.14 8.12
CA ASP A 259 -28.43 25.62 9.15
C ASP A 259 -27.24 24.68 9.36
N LYS A 260 -27.45 23.36 9.20
CA LYS A 260 -26.39 22.35 9.31
C LYS A 260 -25.44 22.36 8.11
N TYR A 261 -25.93 22.69 6.92
CA TYR A 261 -25.07 22.88 5.74
C TYR A 261 -24.12 24.06 5.90
N GLU A 262 -24.62 25.18 6.43
CA GLU A 262 -23.79 26.35 6.70
C GLU A 262 -22.67 26.01 7.68
N LEU A 263 -22.99 25.28 8.76
CA LEU A 263 -21.98 24.81 9.72
C LEU A 263 -20.90 23.93 9.08
N LEU A 264 -21.28 22.97 8.23
CA LEU A 264 -20.32 22.11 7.53
C LEU A 264 -19.43 22.89 6.55
N ASP A 265 -19.97 23.87 5.83
CA ASP A 265 -19.20 24.71 4.91
C ASP A 265 -18.16 25.56 5.66
N LEU A 266 -18.57 26.20 6.77
CA LEU A 266 -17.65 26.95 7.64
C LEU A 266 -16.58 26.02 8.23
N ALA A 267 -16.97 24.89 8.80
CA ALA A 267 -16.03 23.95 9.41
C ALA A 267 -15.02 23.40 8.39
N ARG A 268 -15.49 23.05 7.18
CA ARG A 268 -14.64 22.58 6.09
C ARG A 268 -13.62 23.64 5.67
N LYS A 269 -14.02 24.92 5.59
CA LYS A 269 -13.10 26.02 5.25
C LYS A 269 -11.98 26.16 6.27
N VAL A 270 -12.32 26.17 7.56
CA VAL A 270 -11.33 26.23 8.65
C VAL A 270 -10.36 25.04 8.59
N LEU A 271 -10.86 23.84 8.33
CA LEU A 271 -10.01 22.64 8.19
C LEU A 271 -9.16 22.65 6.91
N SER A 272 -9.66 23.23 5.81
CA SER A 272 -8.91 23.30 4.55
C SER A 272 -7.70 24.25 4.60
N GLU A 273 -7.69 25.20 5.53
CA GLU A 273 -6.53 26.07 5.79
C GLU A 273 -5.39 25.32 6.53
N HIS A 274 -5.71 24.19 7.18
CA HIS A 274 -4.76 23.35 7.90
C HIS A 274 -4.37 22.14 7.04
N GLN A 275 -3.37 22.27 6.18
CA GLN A 275 -2.87 21.15 5.36
C GLN A 275 -2.07 20.14 6.21
N PRO A 276 -2.49 18.86 6.31
CA PRO A 276 -1.72 17.83 7.01
C PRO A 276 -0.41 17.50 6.29
N LYS A 277 0.61 17.12 7.06
CA LYS A 277 1.94 16.77 6.50
C LYS A 277 1.93 15.36 5.92
N ALA A 278 2.78 15.10 4.92
CA ALA A 278 2.88 13.79 4.26
C ALA A 278 3.17 12.63 5.24
N GLU A 279 3.86 12.90 6.34
CA GLU A 279 4.19 11.94 7.41
C GLU A 279 2.96 11.45 8.19
N GLU A 280 1.89 12.26 8.23
CA GLU A 280 0.65 11.94 8.96
C GLU A 280 -0.24 10.98 8.17
N PHE A 281 -0.07 10.87 6.83
CA PHE A 281 -0.81 9.95 5.94
C PHE A 281 -0.35 8.49 6.02
N LEU A 282 0.72 8.20 6.77
CA LEU A 282 1.21 6.83 6.96
C LEU A 282 0.29 5.98 7.87
N ASP A 283 -0.54 6.62 8.69
CA ASP A 283 -1.51 5.97 9.59
C ASP A 283 -2.92 6.56 9.33
N VAL A 284 -3.61 5.98 8.34
CA VAL A 284 -4.91 6.46 7.83
C VAL A 284 -6.00 6.40 8.90
N GLU A 285 -5.97 5.41 9.80
CA GLU A 285 -6.96 5.28 10.87
C GLU A 285 -6.78 6.38 11.93
N LYS A 286 -5.54 6.60 12.38
CA LYS A 286 -5.23 7.62 13.38
C LYS A 286 -5.49 9.04 12.86
N MET A 287 -5.21 9.30 11.58
CA MET A 287 -5.56 10.58 10.97
C MET A 287 -7.07 10.82 11.01
N ARG A 288 -7.88 9.84 10.60
CA ARG A 288 -9.34 9.96 10.61
C ARG A 288 -9.89 10.23 12.01
N GLU A 289 -9.38 9.54 13.03
CA GLU A 289 -9.78 9.75 14.42
C GLU A 289 -9.43 11.17 14.90
N THR A 290 -8.23 11.66 14.54
CA THR A 290 -7.79 13.01 14.90
C THR A 290 -8.69 14.08 14.27
N PHE A 291 -8.97 13.98 12.97
CA PHE A 291 -9.87 14.91 12.27
C PHE A 291 -11.33 14.80 12.72
N PHE A 292 -11.77 13.62 13.14
CA PHE A 292 -13.09 13.44 13.73
C PHE A 292 -13.25 14.23 15.03
N ASN A 293 -12.27 14.11 15.93
CA ASN A 293 -12.28 14.83 17.21
C ASN A 293 -12.19 16.36 17.00
N ILE A 294 -11.27 16.83 16.15
CA ILE A 294 -11.14 18.26 15.82
C ILE A 294 -12.44 18.78 15.18
N GLY A 295 -13.01 18.02 14.24
CA GLY A 295 -14.24 18.40 13.56
C GLY A 295 -15.43 18.52 14.52
N LYS A 296 -15.51 17.63 15.51
CA LYS A 296 -16.55 17.66 16.54
C LYS A 296 -16.47 18.92 17.41
N ASP A 297 -15.27 19.26 17.89
CA ASP A 297 -15.06 20.46 18.71
C ASP A 297 -15.38 21.74 17.91
N LEU A 298 -14.91 21.81 16.67
CA LEU A 298 -15.15 22.92 15.76
C LEU A 298 -16.65 23.12 15.44
N LEU A 299 -17.37 22.02 15.16
CA LEU A 299 -18.80 22.08 14.88
C LEU A 299 -19.60 22.55 16.11
N THR A 300 -19.17 22.17 17.31
CA THR A 300 -19.77 22.63 18.56
C THR A 300 -19.61 24.14 18.73
N GLU A 301 -18.39 24.66 18.56
CA GLU A 301 -18.09 26.09 18.67
C GLU A 301 -18.84 26.94 17.61
N LEU A 302 -18.89 26.46 16.37
CA LEU A 302 -19.60 27.16 15.29
C LEU A 302 -21.13 27.16 15.50
N ALA A 303 -21.68 26.07 16.03
CA ALA A 303 -23.10 25.98 16.35
C ALA A 303 -23.50 26.96 17.46
N ASP A 304 -22.69 27.06 18.53
CA ASP A 304 -22.88 28.01 19.62
C ASP A 304 -22.84 29.46 19.11
N ASN A 305 -21.85 29.80 18.29
CA ASN A 305 -21.71 31.14 17.71
C ASN A 305 -22.88 31.55 16.80
N LYS A 306 -23.53 30.58 16.14
CA LYS A 306 -24.67 30.79 15.23
C LYS A 306 -26.02 30.61 15.92
N ASN A 307 -26.05 30.31 17.23
CA ASN A 307 -27.25 29.97 17.99
C ASN A 307 -28.04 28.78 17.40
N ILE A 308 -27.34 27.78 16.86
CA ILE A 308 -27.93 26.55 16.32
C ILE A 308 -27.84 25.47 17.40
N SER A 309 -28.98 24.98 17.88
CA SER A 309 -29.00 23.88 18.87
C SER A 309 -28.76 22.54 18.18
N LEU A 310 -27.67 21.85 18.54
CA LEU A 310 -27.36 20.50 18.07
C LEU A 310 -27.29 19.52 19.25
N THR A 311 -27.86 18.34 19.08
CA THR A 311 -27.70 17.22 20.02
C THR A 311 -26.36 16.51 19.78
N TYR A 312 -25.84 15.82 20.81
CA TYR A 312 -24.58 15.09 20.70
C TYR A 312 -24.53 14.08 19.51
N PRO A 313 -25.59 13.29 19.22
CA PRO A 313 -25.61 12.43 18.02
C PRO A 313 -25.57 13.20 16.71
N GLU A 314 -26.19 14.38 16.62
CA GLU A 314 -26.15 15.22 15.42
C GLU A 314 -24.75 15.79 15.19
N ILE A 315 -24.03 16.16 16.25
CA ILE A 315 -22.64 16.60 16.15
C ILE A 315 -21.76 15.45 15.65
N GLU A 316 -21.94 14.22 16.17
CA GLU A 316 -21.19 13.06 15.67
C GLU A 316 -21.48 12.75 14.19
N GLU A 317 -22.74 12.85 13.76
CA GLU A 317 -23.12 12.67 12.35
C GLU A 317 -22.49 13.74 11.45
N LEU A 318 -22.56 15.01 11.84
CA LEU A 318 -21.92 16.12 11.11
C LEU A 318 -20.40 15.98 11.08
N ALA A 319 -19.77 15.54 12.17
CA ALA A 319 -18.32 15.30 12.21
C ALA A 319 -17.92 14.15 11.27
N GLN A 320 -18.71 13.06 11.19
CA GLN A 320 -18.47 11.99 10.23
C GLN A 320 -18.57 12.47 8.77
N ILE A 321 -19.57 13.30 8.47
CA ILE A 321 -19.73 13.92 7.15
C ILE A 321 -18.51 14.80 6.85
N LEU A 322 -18.10 15.65 7.80
CA LEU A 322 -16.95 16.54 7.65
C LEU A 322 -15.65 15.77 7.37
N VAL A 323 -15.38 14.70 8.10
CA VAL A 323 -14.21 13.82 7.87
C VAL A 323 -14.25 13.18 6.49
N ARG A 324 -15.42 12.70 6.05
CA ARG A 324 -15.61 12.06 4.73
C ARG A 324 -15.24 12.99 3.58
N TYR A 325 -15.57 14.28 3.69
CA TYR A 325 -15.33 15.30 2.65
C TYR A 325 -14.02 16.09 2.81
N THR A 326 -13.30 15.92 3.91
CA THR A 326 -11.99 16.56 4.14
C THR A 326 -10.85 15.59 3.87
N VAL A 327 -10.61 14.64 4.78
CA VAL A 327 -9.55 13.63 4.66
C VAL A 327 -9.99 12.43 3.83
N GLY A 328 -11.27 12.07 3.89
CA GLY A 328 -11.86 10.93 3.17
C GLY A 328 -12.00 11.11 1.65
N PHE A 329 -12.66 10.16 1.02
CA PHE A 329 -12.92 10.08 -0.43
C PHE A 329 -14.35 10.49 -0.81
N GLY A 330 -15.06 11.24 0.06
CA GLY A 330 -16.39 11.77 -0.22
C GLY A 330 -17.41 10.67 -0.53
N LEU A 331 -18.17 10.86 -1.61
CA LEU A 331 -19.22 9.92 -2.03
C LEU A 331 -18.68 8.54 -2.48
N ILE A 332 -17.39 8.40 -2.82
CA ILE A 332 -16.79 7.09 -3.11
C ILE A 332 -16.92 6.17 -1.89
N GLU A 333 -16.73 6.69 -0.68
CA GLU A 333 -16.89 5.89 0.54
C GLU A 333 -18.33 5.43 0.73
N SER A 334 -19.31 6.28 0.37
CA SER A 334 -20.73 5.93 0.45
C SER A 334 -21.09 4.81 -0.55
N LEU A 335 -20.46 4.80 -1.73
CA LEU A 335 -20.58 3.70 -2.69
C LEU A 335 -19.89 2.43 -2.20
N LEU A 336 -18.69 2.52 -1.61
CA LEU A 336 -17.95 1.37 -1.12
C LEU A 336 -18.62 0.68 0.09
N MET A 337 -19.44 1.40 0.85
CA MET A 337 -20.26 0.83 1.92
C MET A 337 -21.39 -0.07 1.41
N ASP A 338 -21.78 0.04 0.14
CA ASP A 338 -22.79 -0.86 -0.43
C ASP A 338 -22.20 -2.23 -0.76
N ASP A 339 -22.68 -3.25 -0.04
CA ASP A 339 -22.33 -4.65 -0.23
C ASP A 339 -22.60 -5.16 -1.66
N ASN A 340 -23.51 -4.53 -2.39
CA ASN A 340 -23.89 -4.91 -3.74
C ASN A 340 -22.99 -4.32 -4.83
N ILE A 341 -22.18 -3.31 -4.54
CA ILE A 341 -21.23 -2.74 -5.50
C ILE A 341 -20.00 -3.65 -5.62
N GLN A 342 -19.62 -3.97 -6.86
CA GLN A 342 -18.45 -4.79 -7.19
C GLN A 342 -17.30 -3.92 -7.71
N ASP A 343 -17.58 -3.06 -8.69
CA ASP A 343 -16.62 -2.15 -9.29
C ASP A 343 -17.21 -0.73 -9.36
N ILE A 344 -16.37 0.28 -9.25
CA ILE A 344 -16.69 1.69 -9.45
C ILE A 344 -15.71 2.22 -10.51
N ALA A 345 -16.25 2.78 -11.59
CA ALA A 345 -15.46 3.38 -12.66
C ALA A 345 -15.74 4.89 -12.71
N ILE A 346 -14.66 5.67 -12.66
CA ILE A 346 -14.69 7.12 -12.74
C ILE A 346 -13.94 7.51 -14.00
N ASN A 347 -14.67 7.94 -15.02
CA ASN A 347 -14.11 8.25 -16.31
C ASN A 347 -13.67 9.71 -16.42
N SER A 348 -12.87 9.97 -17.44
CA SER A 348 -12.41 11.30 -17.83
C SER A 348 -13.18 11.76 -19.09
N PRO A 349 -13.49 13.06 -19.25
CA PRO A 349 -13.22 14.16 -18.34
C PRO A 349 -14.17 14.19 -17.13
N ALA A 350 -13.61 14.51 -15.96
CA ALA A 350 -14.36 14.78 -14.74
C ALA A 350 -15.24 16.04 -14.93
N GLY A 351 -16.36 16.13 -14.23
CA GLY A 351 -17.32 17.23 -14.37
C GLY A 351 -18.26 17.12 -15.58
N VAL A 352 -18.12 16.08 -16.41
CA VAL A 352 -19.04 15.81 -17.53
C VAL A 352 -19.66 14.43 -17.41
N THR A 353 -18.84 13.44 -17.05
CA THR A 353 -19.26 12.04 -16.95
C THR A 353 -19.68 11.69 -15.53
N SER A 354 -20.81 10.99 -15.38
CA SER A 354 -21.20 10.40 -14.09
C SER A 354 -20.27 9.25 -13.69
N ILE A 355 -20.22 8.93 -12.39
CA ILE A 355 -19.60 7.69 -11.92
C ILE A 355 -20.44 6.50 -12.40
N PHE A 356 -19.76 5.45 -12.85
CA PHE A 356 -20.38 4.17 -13.19
C PHE A 356 -20.10 3.18 -12.07
N VAL A 357 -21.07 2.31 -11.77
CA VAL A 357 -20.90 1.23 -10.79
C VAL A 357 -21.35 -0.08 -11.40
N VAL A 358 -20.63 -1.16 -11.14
CA VAL A 358 -21.08 -2.51 -11.44
C VAL A 358 -21.83 -3.01 -10.21
N HIS A 359 -23.16 -2.97 -10.28
CA HIS A 359 -24.04 -3.43 -9.22
C HIS A 359 -24.33 -4.92 -9.40
N GLY A 360 -24.20 -5.71 -8.34
CA GLY A 360 -24.30 -7.18 -8.41
C GLY A 360 -25.61 -7.72 -8.99
N LYS A 361 -26.72 -6.97 -8.89
CA LYS A 361 -28.04 -7.34 -9.43
C LYS A 361 -28.40 -6.62 -10.75
N TYR A 362 -27.85 -5.42 -10.99
CA TYR A 362 -28.29 -4.52 -12.06
C TYR A 362 -27.21 -4.26 -13.11
N ASP A 363 -26.10 -4.97 -13.01
CA ASP A 363 -24.92 -4.82 -13.86
C ASP A 363 -24.40 -3.36 -13.83
N GLU A 364 -23.75 -2.91 -14.90
CA GLU A 364 -23.25 -1.55 -15.04
C GLU A 364 -24.37 -0.51 -14.99
N CYS A 365 -24.43 0.21 -13.87
CA CYS A 365 -25.35 1.32 -13.62
C CYS A 365 -24.63 2.66 -13.80
N ILE A 366 -25.35 3.64 -14.34
CA ILE A 366 -24.93 5.04 -14.27
C ILE A 366 -25.39 5.58 -12.91
N THR A 367 -24.54 6.28 -12.18
CA THR A 367 -24.96 6.92 -10.92
C THR A 367 -25.51 8.33 -11.16
N ASN A 368 -26.28 8.85 -10.21
CA ASN A 368 -26.63 10.28 -10.15
C ASN A 368 -25.46 11.16 -9.65
N ILE A 369 -24.25 10.61 -9.52
CA ILE A 369 -23.06 11.29 -9.02
C ILE A 369 -22.20 11.75 -10.20
N VAL A 370 -21.95 13.05 -10.30
CA VAL A 370 -21.01 13.62 -11.27
C VAL A 370 -19.82 14.23 -10.50
N PRO A 371 -18.64 13.58 -10.53
CA PRO A 371 -17.48 14.02 -9.77
C PRO A 371 -16.96 15.33 -10.35
N SER A 372 -16.54 16.27 -9.49
CA SER A 372 -15.90 17.50 -9.93
C SER A 372 -14.43 17.25 -10.28
N ILE A 373 -13.81 18.21 -10.96
CA ILE A 373 -12.38 18.16 -11.29
C ILE A 373 -11.55 18.23 -9.99
N GLU A 374 -11.95 19.06 -9.05
CA GLU A 374 -11.30 19.26 -7.76
C GLU A 374 -11.33 17.99 -6.90
N ASP A 375 -12.45 17.27 -6.87
CA ASP A 375 -12.56 16.02 -6.12
C ASP A 375 -11.70 14.92 -6.75
N VAL A 376 -11.68 14.83 -8.09
CA VAL A 376 -10.83 13.88 -8.81
C VAL A 376 -9.34 14.15 -8.58
N GLU A 377 -8.91 15.42 -8.63
CA GLU A 377 -7.54 15.81 -8.29
C GLU A 377 -7.21 15.57 -6.82
N SER A 378 -8.16 15.81 -5.91
CA SER A 378 -8.02 15.52 -4.48
C SER A 378 -7.84 14.02 -4.24
N TRP A 379 -8.66 13.17 -4.86
CA TRP A 379 -8.54 11.71 -4.77
C TRP A 379 -7.22 11.23 -5.34
N ALA A 380 -6.81 11.70 -6.51
CA ALA A 380 -5.51 11.39 -7.11
C ALA A 380 -4.35 11.79 -6.18
N SER A 381 -4.42 12.96 -5.56
CA SER A 381 -3.43 13.43 -4.58
C SER A 381 -3.38 12.57 -3.32
N LYS A 382 -4.54 12.20 -2.78
CA LYS A 382 -4.63 11.28 -1.63
C LYS A 382 -4.11 9.89 -1.96
N PHE A 383 -4.45 9.35 -3.13
CA PHE A 383 -3.91 8.05 -3.57
C PHE A 383 -2.40 8.10 -3.82
N ARG A 384 -1.86 9.20 -4.36
CA ARG A 384 -0.40 9.43 -4.45
C ARG A 384 0.27 9.37 -3.08
N LEU A 385 -0.32 10.03 -2.07
CA LEU A 385 0.19 10.04 -0.71
C LEU A 385 0.12 8.65 -0.05
N ILE A 386 -1.03 7.97 -0.13
CA ILE A 386 -1.24 6.62 0.43
C ILE A 386 -0.31 5.59 -0.22
N SER A 387 -0.15 5.66 -1.54
CA SER A 387 0.69 4.71 -2.28
C SER A 387 2.19 5.02 -2.21
N ALA A 388 2.55 6.23 -1.75
CA ALA A 388 3.90 6.80 -1.84
C ALA A 388 4.53 6.72 -3.25
N ARG A 389 3.70 6.80 -4.30
CA ARG A 389 4.10 6.71 -5.72
C ARG A 389 3.67 7.95 -6.48
N PRO A 390 4.46 8.38 -7.48
CA PRO A 390 4.06 9.48 -8.36
C PRO A 390 2.87 9.07 -9.23
N LEU A 391 2.03 10.04 -9.57
CA LEU A 391 1.00 9.96 -10.60
C LEU A 391 1.04 11.30 -11.34
N ASP A 392 1.70 11.29 -12.50
CA ASP A 392 2.00 12.44 -13.35
C ASP A 392 2.15 11.98 -14.81
N GLU A 393 2.51 12.88 -15.73
CA GLU A 393 2.63 12.55 -17.16
C GLU A 393 3.73 11.53 -17.46
N ALA A 394 4.77 11.43 -16.62
CA ALA A 394 5.84 10.45 -16.77
C ALA A 394 5.47 9.09 -16.15
N ASN A 395 4.63 9.08 -15.12
CA ASN A 395 4.14 7.90 -14.41
C ASN A 395 2.60 7.87 -14.46
N PRO A 396 2.00 7.57 -15.63
CA PRO A 396 0.58 7.80 -15.87
C PRO A 396 -0.35 6.75 -15.27
N VAL A 397 0.17 5.78 -14.50
CA VAL A 397 -0.61 4.71 -13.85
C VAL A 397 -0.24 4.60 -12.38
N LEU A 398 -1.24 4.48 -11.53
CA LEU A 398 -1.08 4.24 -10.11
C LEU A 398 -2.00 3.11 -9.63
N ASP A 399 -1.41 2.00 -9.19
CA ASP A 399 -2.12 0.93 -8.48
C ASP A 399 -1.90 1.05 -6.97
N THR A 400 -2.99 1.07 -6.20
CA THR A 400 -2.98 1.11 -4.73
C THR A 400 -4.16 0.35 -4.15
N GLU A 401 -4.16 0.13 -2.83
CA GLU A 401 -5.32 -0.36 -2.10
C GLU A 401 -5.84 0.73 -1.16
N LEU A 402 -7.13 0.65 -0.86
CA LEU A 402 -7.82 1.49 0.10
C LEU A 402 -8.54 0.59 1.09
N SER A 403 -8.22 0.77 2.36
CA SER A 403 -8.94 0.20 3.48
C SER A 403 -9.68 1.32 4.19
N ILE A 404 -11.00 1.22 4.29
CA ILE A 404 -11.85 2.10 5.08
C ILE A 404 -12.69 1.26 6.05
N PRO A 405 -13.19 1.84 7.15
CA PRO A 405 -14.07 1.12 8.07
C PRO A 405 -15.25 0.48 7.32
N GLY A 406 -15.31 -0.85 7.30
CA GLY A 406 -16.39 -1.62 6.67
C GLY A 406 -16.22 -1.95 5.18
N ALA A 407 -15.15 -1.52 4.51
CA ALA A 407 -14.89 -1.90 3.11
C ALA A 407 -13.41 -1.86 2.74
N ARG A 408 -13.01 -2.77 1.84
CA ARG A 408 -11.68 -2.78 1.22
C ARG A 408 -11.83 -2.72 -0.29
N ALA A 409 -10.98 -1.96 -0.96
CA ALA A 409 -10.99 -1.85 -2.40
C ALA A 409 -9.58 -1.73 -2.98
N ARG A 410 -9.40 -2.31 -4.17
CA ARG A 410 -8.22 -2.09 -5.00
C ARG A 410 -8.50 -0.95 -5.97
N ILE A 411 -7.56 -0.04 -6.14
CA ILE A 411 -7.70 1.14 -6.98
C ILE A 411 -6.60 1.14 -8.04
N ALA A 412 -7.01 1.35 -9.28
CA ALA A 412 -6.13 1.72 -10.38
C ALA A 412 -6.51 3.14 -10.83
N VAL A 413 -5.53 4.02 -10.93
CA VAL A 413 -5.70 5.39 -11.44
C VAL A 413 -4.85 5.54 -12.68
N ILE A 414 -5.39 6.17 -13.71
CA ILE A 414 -4.65 6.55 -14.90
C ILE A 414 -4.75 8.06 -15.14
N THR A 415 -3.72 8.66 -15.71
CA THR A 415 -3.68 10.08 -16.10
C THR A 415 -3.09 10.25 -17.51
N ARG A 416 -2.88 11.50 -17.95
CA ARG A 416 -2.19 11.80 -19.22
C ARG A 416 -0.78 11.19 -19.21
N PRO A 417 -0.23 10.72 -20.34
CA PRO A 417 -0.83 10.69 -21.68
C PRO A 417 -1.73 9.46 -21.94
N LEU A 418 -1.81 8.48 -21.04
CA LEU A 418 -2.59 7.25 -21.27
C LEU A 418 -4.07 7.52 -21.44
N ASN A 419 -4.60 8.47 -20.67
CA ASN A 419 -5.92 9.03 -20.90
C ASN A 419 -5.80 10.50 -21.31
N PRO A 420 -6.01 10.83 -22.61
CA PRO A 420 -5.82 12.20 -23.12
C PRO A 420 -6.66 13.25 -22.40
N THR A 421 -7.83 12.86 -21.88
CA THR A 421 -8.77 13.80 -21.27
C THR A 421 -8.47 14.07 -19.79
N GLY A 422 -7.57 13.32 -19.14
CA GLY A 422 -7.16 13.54 -17.74
C GLY A 422 -7.28 12.28 -16.86
N LEU A 423 -7.50 12.49 -15.57
CA LEU A 423 -7.57 11.42 -14.56
C LEU A 423 -8.80 10.51 -14.74
N ALA A 424 -8.60 9.19 -14.62
CA ALA A 424 -9.65 8.19 -14.53
C ALA A 424 -9.30 7.11 -13.50
N PHE A 425 -10.31 6.49 -12.89
CA PHE A 425 -10.15 5.55 -11.78
C PHE A 425 -10.97 4.28 -12.05
N SER A 426 -10.41 3.14 -11.67
CA SER A 426 -11.11 1.87 -11.54
C SER A 426 -10.91 1.37 -10.11
N ILE A 427 -12.00 1.27 -9.37
CA ILE A 427 -12.01 0.89 -7.95
C ILE A 427 -12.80 -0.41 -7.82
N ARG A 428 -12.10 -1.50 -7.50
CA ARG A 428 -12.68 -2.83 -7.33
C ARG A 428 -12.86 -3.15 -5.86
N ARG A 429 -14.11 -3.29 -5.44
CA ARG A 429 -14.47 -3.62 -4.06
C ARG A 429 -14.21 -5.09 -3.77
N HIS A 430 -13.56 -5.38 -2.65
CA HIS A 430 -13.43 -6.73 -2.13
C HIS A 430 -14.73 -7.14 -1.44
N ARG A 431 -15.16 -8.38 -1.69
CA ARG A 431 -16.37 -8.93 -1.09
C ARG A 431 -16.05 -9.51 0.29
N ASP A 432 -16.82 -9.12 1.30
CA ASP A 432 -16.64 -9.62 2.67
C ASP A 432 -17.21 -11.03 2.88
N LYS A 433 -18.15 -11.45 2.03
CA LYS A 433 -18.80 -12.78 2.07
C LYS A 433 -18.38 -13.65 0.87
N PRO A 434 -18.08 -14.94 1.06
CA PRO A 434 -17.66 -15.83 -0.02
C PRO A 434 -18.80 -16.10 -1.02
N TRP A 435 -18.46 -16.41 -2.27
CA TRP A 435 -19.42 -16.79 -3.30
C TRP A 435 -19.98 -18.22 -3.07
N THR A 436 -21.23 -18.49 -3.46
CA THR A 436 -21.90 -19.82 -3.43
C THR A 436 -22.61 -20.10 -4.77
N LEU A 437 -22.89 -21.35 -5.15
CA LEU A 437 -23.56 -21.64 -6.43
C LEU A 437 -24.94 -20.97 -6.51
N ALA A 438 -25.73 -21.04 -5.43
CA ALA A 438 -27.01 -20.31 -5.35
C ALA A 438 -26.83 -18.80 -5.59
N LEU A 439 -25.71 -18.21 -5.14
CA LEU A 439 -25.39 -16.82 -5.39
C LEU A 439 -24.94 -16.57 -6.84
N PHE A 440 -24.27 -17.53 -7.48
CA PHE A 440 -23.98 -17.48 -8.92
C PHE A 440 -25.26 -17.56 -9.76
N ILE A 441 -26.21 -18.44 -9.41
CA ILE A 441 -27.55 -18.52 -10.05
C ILE A 441 -28.30 -17.21 -9.86
N LYS A 442 -28.37 -16.73 -8.61
CA LYS A 442 -29.07 -15.48 -8.27
C LYS A 442 -28.56 -14.28 -9.07
N ASN A 443 -27.26 -14.26 -9.38
CA ASN A 443 -26.64 -13.20 -10.19
C ASN A 443 -26.56 -13.55 -11.69
N ASN A 444 -27.28 -14.58 -12.17
CA ASN A 444 -27.33 -15.04 -13.57
C ASN A 444 -25.96 -15.33 -14.21
N MET A 445 -24.92 -15.52 -13.40
CA MET A 445 -23.58 -15.86 -13.88
C MET A 445 -23.48 -17.33 -14.32
N ILE A 446 -24.44 -18.14 -13.84
CA ILE A 446 -24.66 -19.51 -14.27
C ILE A 446 -26.18 -19.75 -14.28
N SER A 447 -26.69 -20.54 -15.23
CA SER A 447 -28.10 -20.92 -15.23
C SER A 447 -28.39 -21.83 -14.03
N ASP A 448 -29.65 -21.89 -13.62
CA ASP A 448 -30.15 -22.90 -12.68
C ASP A 448 -29.84 -24.32 -13.15
N LEU A 449 -30.00 -24.59 -14.45
CA LEU A 449 -29.55 -25.84 -15.06
C LEU A 449 -28.02 -25.98 -14.98
N GLY A 450 -27.24 -24.93 -15.21
CA GLY A 450 -25.78 -24.96 -15.16
C GLY A 450 -25.23 -25.16 -13.75
N ALA A 451 -25.80 -24.51 -12.74
CA ALA A 451 -25.46 -24.72 -11.35
C ALA A 451 -26.02 -26.03 -10.82
N GLY A 452 -27.20 -26.44 -11.26
CA GLY A 452 -27.75 -27.77 -10.99
C GLY A 452 -26.87 -28.86 -11.58
N LEU A 453 -26.35 -28.65 -12.80
CA LEU A 453 -25.35 -29.51 -13.42
C LEU A 453 -24.02 -29.45 -12.68
N LEU A 454 -23.51 -28.28 -12.28
CA LEU A 454 -22.29 -28.18 -11.48
C LEU A 454 -22.45 -28.87 -10.12
N SER A 455 -23.54 -28.62 -9.40
CA SER A 455 -23.87 -29.26 -8.13
C SER A 455 -24.05 -30.77 -8.32
N PHE A 456 -24.75 -31.21 -9.37
CA PHE A 456 -24.88 -32.62 -9.74
C PHE A 456 -23.55 -33.25 -10.15
N PHE A 457 -22.66 -32.49 -10.80
CA PHE A 457 -21.31 -32.93 -11.13
C PHE A 457 -20.46 -33.04 -9.87
N ILE A 458 -20.59 -32.12 -8.93
CA ILE A 458 -19.90 -32.15 -7.63
C ILE A 458 -20.42 -33.33 -6.79
N ASP A 459 -21.74 -33.51 -6.68
CA ASP A 459 -22.39 -34.62 -5.98
C ASP A 459 -22.06 -35.97 -6.63
N GLY A 460 -22.03 -36.01 -7.96
CA GLY A 460 -21.56 -37.12 -8.77
C GLY A 460 -20.05 -37.27 -8.86
N ALA A 461 -19.28 -36.54 -8.03
CA ALA A 461 -17.83 -36.59 -7.91
C ALA A 461 -17.06 -36.47 -9.24
N ARG A 462 -17.55 -35.64 -10.16
CA ARG A 462 -16.93 -35.37 -11.46
C ARG A 462 -15.74 -34.42 -11.30
N THR A 463 -14.68 -34.66 -12.06
CA THR A 463 -13.52 -33.77 -12.14
C THR A 463 -13.87 -32.50 -12.92
N LEU A 464 -13.57 -31.33 -12.34
CA LEU A 464 -13.87 -30.02 -12.93
C LEU A 464 -12.60 -29.15 -12.96
N LEU A 465 -12.31 -28.53 -14.11
CA LEU A 465 -11.25 -27.53 -14.27
C LEU A 465 -11.88 -26.14 -14.47
N ILE A 466 -11.54 -25.19 -13.59
CA ILE A 466 -12.03 -23.81 -13.69
C ILE A 466 -10.90 -22.93 -14.26
N ALA A 467 -11.08 -22.50 -15.52
CA ALA A 467 -10.12 -21.66 -16.24
C ALA A 467 -10.71 -20.29 -16.60
N GLY A 468 -9.86 -19.29 -16.85
CA GLY A 468 -10.27 -17.92 -17.18
C GLY A 468 -9.13 -16.90 -17.05
N THR A 469 -9.37 -15.63 -17.40
CA THR A 469 -8.41 -14.51 -17.32
C THR A 469 -8.37 -13.87 -15.92
N ARG A 470 -7.41 -12.97 -15.63
CA ARG A 470 -7.30 -12.33 -14.30
C ARG A 470 -8.61 -11.59 -13.97
N GLY A 471 -9.16 -11.84 -12.78
CA GLY A 471 -10.40 -11.20 -12.34
C GLY A 471 -11.70 -11.84 -12.84
N SER A 472 -11.66 -12.90 -13.66
CA SER A 472 -12.83 -13.60 -14.22
C SER A 472 -13.63 -14.45 -13.21
N GLY A 473 -13.37 -14.29 -11.90
CA GLY A 473 -14.07 -15.04 -10.86
C GLY A 473 -13.60 -16.49 -10.65
N LYS A 474 -12.43 -16.90 -11.16
CA LYS A 474 -11.90 -18.29 -11.00
C LYS A 474 -11.87 -18.75 -9.53
N THR A 475 -11.19 -18.00 -8.68
CA THR A 475 -11.06 -18.30 -7.24
C THR A 475 -12.40 -18.21 -6.52
N SER A 476 -13.29 -17.33 -6.98
CA SER A 476 -14.66 -17.20 -6.48
C SER A 476 -15.53 -18.41 -6.82
N LEU A 477 -15.41 -18.95 -8.05
CA LEU A 477 -16.14 -20.14 -8.49
C LEU A 477 -15.58 -21.41 -7.82
N ILE A 478 -14.27 -21.50 -7.60
CA ILE A 478 -13.68 -22.58 -6.79
C ILE A 478 -14.21 -22.51 -5.36
N GLY A 479 -14.23 -21.31 -4.76
CA GLY A 479 -14.80 -21.06 -3.43
C GLY A 479 -16.27 -21.43 -3.31
N SER A 480 -17.06 -21.27 -4.38
CA SER A 480 -18.50 -21.56 -4.37
C SER A 480 -18.84 -23.02 -4.63
N VAL A 481 -18.05 -23.72 -5.44
CA VAL A 481 -18.18 -25.17 -5.69
C VAL A 481 -17.74 -25.95 -4.45
N LEU A 482 -16.80 -25.43 -3.67
CA LEU A 482 -16.33 -26.03 -2.41
C LEU A 482 -17.46 -26.29 -1.39
N VAL A 483 -18.46 -25.41 -1.32
CA VAL A 483 -19.60 -25.57 -0.39
C VAL A 483 -20.67 -26.57 -0.86
N GLU A 484 -20.59 -27.07 -2.09
CA GLU A 484 -21.54 -28.05 -2.64
C GLU A 484 -21.09 -29.49 -2.39
N ILE A 485 -19.84 -29.68 -1.98
CA ILE A 485 -19.31 -30.99 -1.63
C ILE A 485 -20.01 -31.44 -0.34
N MET A 486 -20.73 -32.56 -0.36
CA MET A 486 -21.38 -33.06 0.86
C MET A 486 -20.37 -33.21 2.00
N ARG A 487 -20.74 -32.78 3.21
CA ARG A 487 -19.83 -32.78 4.39
C ARG A 487 -19.28 -34.15 4.79
N LYS A 488 -19.92 -35.24 4.33
CA LYS A 488 -19.42 -36.62 4.51
C LYS A 488 -18.13 -36.89 3.72
N TYR A 489 -17.91 -36.16 2.62
CA TYR A 489 -16.74 -36.29 1.78
C TYR A 489 -15.56 -35.55 2.43
N ARG A 490 -14.37 -36.17 2.34
CA ARG A 490 -13.13 -35.52 2.76
C ARG A 490 -12.62 -34.61 1.63
N ILE A 491 -12.43 -33.32 1.88
CA ILE A 491 -11.91 -32.35 0.91
C ILE A 491 -10.39 -32.23 1.09
N ILE A 492 -9.63 -32.10 0.00
CA ILE A 492 -8.17 -32.03 0.04
C ILE A 492 -7.59 -30.81 -0.74
N VAL A 493 -6.72 -29.95 -0.15
CA VAL A 493 -6.21 -28.64 -0.71
C VAL A 493 -4.65 -28.50 -0.71
N VAL A 494 -3.99 -27.86 -1.70
CA VAL A 494 -2.49 -27.84 -1.82
C VAL A 494 -1.86 -26.42 -1.86
N GLU A 495 -0.85 -26.11 -0.99
CA GLU A 495 -0.12 -24.79 -0.83
C GLU A 495 1.42 -24.87 -0.41
N ASP A 496 2.15 -23.71 -0.33
CA ASP A 496 3.65 -23.52 -0.36
C ASP A 496 4.33 -23.12 1.01
N SER A 497 5.66 -23.33 1.27
CA SER A 497 6.34 -23.13 2.62
C SER A 497 7.89 -23.34 2.72
N VAL A 498 8.59 -22.94 3.82
CA VAL A 498 10.06 -23.16 4.06
C VAL A 498 10.44 -23.96 5.32
N THR A 499 11.64 -24.54 5.39
CA THR A 499 12.06 -25.35 6.56
C THR A 499 12.46 -24.52 7.80
N GLY A 500 12.25 -25.08 9.00
CA GLY A 500 12.44 -24.36 10.27
C GLY A 500 13.88 -23.98 10.64
N ASP A 501 14.89 -24.60 10.01
CA ASP A 501 16.32 -24.32 10.24
C ASP A 501 16.80 -23.05 9.52
N ALA A 502 15.96 -22.41 8.70
CA ALA A 502 16.30 -21.16 8.02
C ALA A 502 16.48 -20.02 9.03
N GLU A 503 17.63 -19.34 8.97
CA GLU A 503 17.97 -18.22 9.86
C GLU A 503 17.29 -16.93 9.42
N ILE A 504 16.78 -16.17 10.38
CA ILE A 504 16.07 -14.92 10.16
C ILE A 504 16.56 -13.85 11.14
N LEU A 505 16.65 -12.62 10.66
CA LEU A 505 16.84 -11.45 11.52
C LEU A 505 15.48 -10.90 11.92
N VAL A 506 15.31 -10.69 13.22
CA VAL A 506 14.06 -10.25 13.82
C VAL A 506 14.33 -9.01 14.65
N LYS A 507 13.49 -8.00 14.50
CA LYS A 507 13.55 -6.79 15.29
C LYS A 507 12.34 -6.72 16.22
N LYS A 508 12.63 -6.62 17.52
CA LYS A 508 11.67 -6.50 18.63
C LYS A 508 11.88 -5.16 19.33
N GLY A 509 11.06 -4.16 19.00
CA GLY A 509 11.31 -2.77 19.39
C GLY A 509 12.63 -2.26 18.79
N ASN A 510 13.58 -1.85 19.62
CA ASN A 510 14.92 -1.42 19.18
C ASN A 510 15.97 -2.54 19.18
N LYS A 511 15.58 -3.77 19.54
CA LYS A 511 16.50 -4.90 19.62
C LYS A 511 16.42 -5.77 18.37
N ILE A 512 17.55 -5.99 17.71
CA ILE A 512 17.73 -6.93 16.61
C ILE A 512 18.31 -8.22 17.18
N GLU A 513 17.70 -9.35 16.86
CA GLU A 513 18.20 -10.68 17.19
C GLU A 513 18.26 -11.56 15.94
N LYS A 514 19.24 -12.46 15.91
CA LYS A 514 19.31 -13.54 14.92
C LYS A 514 18.78 -14.82 15.54
N THR A 515 17.83 -15.45 14.87
CA THR A 515 17.21 -16.71 15.28
C THR A 515 16.89 -17.56 14.05
N THR A 516 16.20 -18.68 14.23
CA THR A 516 15.62 -19.44 13.11
C THR A 516 14.14 -19.12 12.97
N ILE A 517 13.60 -19.22 11.75
CA ILE A 517 12.17 -19.04 11.51
C ILE A 517 11.33 -20.01 12.35
N GLY A 518 11.82 -21.24 12.52
CA GLY A 518 11.18 -22.22 13.40
C GLY A 518 11.08 -21.73 14.83
N ASN A 519 12.21 -21.30 15.42
CA ASN A 519 12.21 -20.77 16.79
C ASN A 519 11.36 -19.50 16.94
N LEU A 520 11.39 -18.61 15.95
CA LEU A 520 10.57 -17.40 15.93
C LEU A 520 9.09 -17.76 16.03
N VAL A 521 8.60 -18.56 15.08
CA VAL A 521 7.20 -18.93 14.99
C VAL A 521 6.78 -19.80 16.18
N ASP A 522 7.58 -20.81 16.55
CA ASP A 522 7.31 -21.70 17.68
C ASP A 522 7.23 -20.92 19.00
N SER A 523 8.13 -19.98 19.24
CA SER A 523 8.12 -19.18 20.48
C SER A 523 6.91 -18.25 20.54
N SER A 524 6.53 -17.61 19.43
CA SER A 524 5.36 -16.73 19.36
C SER A 524 4.06 -17.51 19.52
N ILE A 525 3.89 -18.65 18.82
CA ILE A 525 2.70 -19.51 18.95
C ILE A 525 2.53 -19.98 20.40
N ASN A 526 3.60 -20.48 21.03
CA ASN A 526 3.56 -20.98 22.40
C ASN A 526 3.26 -19.89 23.44
N LYS A 527 3.68 -18.63 23.18
CA LYS A 527 3.51 -17.50 24.11
C LYS A 527 2.06 -17.06 24.23
N TYR A 528 1.35 -16.88 23.11
CA TYR A 528 0.04 -16.23 23.13
C TYR A 528 -1.13 -17.20 23.30
N ARG A 529 -0.93 -18.52 23.18
CA ARG A 529 -1.95 -19.59 23.36
C ARG A 529 -3.27 -19.41 22.57
N SER A 530 -3.39 -18.38 21.74
CA SER A 530 -4.50 -18.09 20.84
C SER A 530 -4.11 -18.46 19.41
N TRP A 531 -4.04 -19.75 19.13
CA TRP A 531 -3.84 -20.27 17.78
C TRP A 531 -5.12 -20.99 17.36
N TYR A 532 -5.45 -20.92 16.08
CA TYR A 532 -6.54 -21.70 15.52
C TYR A 532 -5.96 -23.06 15.15
N ASP A 533 -6.35 -24.11 15.87
CA ASP A 533 -5.96 -25.48 15.55
C ASP A 533 -6.70 -25.90 14.27
N LEU A 534 -5.98 -25.93 13.15
CA LEU A 534 -6.48 -26.39 11.86
C LEU A 534 -5.72 -27.66 11.48
N SER A 535 -5.94 -28.72 12.25
CA SER A 535 -5.74 -30.14 11.93
C SER A 535 -4.45 -30.54 11.19
N ASP A 536 -3.38 -29.74 11.26
CA ASP A 536 -1.97 -29.96 10.84
C ASP A 536 -1.21 -28.63 10.60
N SER A 537 -1.92 -27.49 10.62
CA SER A 537 -1.35 -26.12 10.53
C SER A 537 -1.73 -25.27 11.74
N GLU A 538 -0.75 -24.56 12.29
CA GLU A 538 -0.91 -23.60 13.38
C GLU A 538 -0.60 -22.19 12.88
N VAL A 539 -1.55 -21.28 13.07
CA VAL A 539 -1.42 -19.89 12.62
C VAL A 539 -1.62 -18.96 13.81
N LEU A 540 -0.65 -18.09 14.03
CA LEU A 540 -0.77 -16.95 14.94
C LEU A 540 -1.05 -15.67 14.13
N GLY A 541 -2.03 -14.89 14.57
CA GLY A 541 -2.28 -13.55 14.05
C GLY A 541 -1.19 -12.54 14.45
N ASN A 542 -1.37 -11.29 14.05
CA ASN A 542 -0.39 -10.20 14.21
C ASN A 542 0.26 -10.16 15.61
N ASP A 543 1.59 -10.27 15.67
CA ASP A 543 2.39 -9.94 16.86
C ASP A 543 3.02 -8.57 16.63
N GLU A 544 2.40 -7.52 17.18
CA GLU A 544 2.77 -6.11 16.96
C GLU A 544 4.22 -5.77 17.34
N ASN A 545 4.88 -6.66 18.10
CA ASN A 545 6.24 -6.48 18.58
C ASN A 545 7.31 -7.06 17.65
N ILE A 546 6.95 -7.63 16.50
CA ILE A 546 7.89 -8.34 15.62
C ILE A 546 7.97 -7.65 14.26
N GLU A 547 9.19 -7.36 13.83
CA GLU A 547 9.54 -6.94 12.47
C GLU A 547 10.59 -7.89 11.88
N VAL A 548 10.49 -8.18 10.58
CA VAL A 548 11.45 -8.99 9.83
C VAL A 548 11.91 -8.25 8.58
N LEU A 549 13.05 -8.65 8.00
CA LEU A 549 13.53 -8.03 6.77
C LEU A 549 12.73 -8.50 5.55
N SER A 550 12.42 -7.57 4.66
CA SER A 550 11.65 -7.79 3.43
C SER A 550 12.14 -6.90 2.28
N LYS A 551 11.79 -7.23 1.01
CA LYS A 551 12.00 -6.32 -0.13
C LYS A 551 10.77 -5.48 -0.45
N THR A 552 10.93 -4.20 -0.75
CA THR A 552 9.86 -3.37 -1.33
C THR A 552 9.68 -3.68 -2.82
N LYS A 553 8.63 -3.14 -3.44
CA LYS A 553 8.43 -3.20 -4.90
C LYS A 553 9.55 -2.47 -5.68
N GLN A 554 10.22 -1.49 -5.05
CA GLN A 554 11.42 -0.84 -5.60
C GLN A 554 12.72 -1.62 -5.33
N ASN A 555 12.61 -2.88 -4.88
CA ASN A 555 13.74 -3.75 -4.60
C ASN A 555 14.68 -3.18 -3.50
N LYS A 556 14.12 -2.46 -2.53
CA LYS A 556 14.81 -1.95 -1.33
C LYS A 556 14.59 -2.89 -0.15
N VAL A 557 15.60 -3.08 0.69
CA VAL A 557 15.48 -3.95 1.87
C VAL A 557 15.06 -3.13 3.08
N ILE A 558 13.91 -3.46 3.68
CA ILE A 558 13.32 -2.75 4.82
C ILE A 558 12.91 -3.72 5.94
N TRP A 559 12.70 -3.18 7.14
CA TRP A 559 12.00 -3.88 8.23
C TRP A 559 10.48 -3.80 7.99
N ALA A 560 9.77 -4.92 8.04
CA ALA A 560 8.34 -5.02 7.81
C ALA A 560 7.67 -5.93 8.85
N LYS A 561 6.41 -5.65 9.19
CA LYS A 561 5.65 -6.40 10.19
C LYS A 561 4.91 -7.59 9.54
N PRO A 562 5.08 -8.82 10.03
CA PRO A 562 4.29 -9.95 9.56
C PRO A 562 2.88 -9.90 10.15
N THR A 563 1.86 -10.05 9.29
CA THR A 563 0.46 -10.16 9.73
C THR A 563 0.08 -11.55 10.21
N ARG A 564 0.83 -12.58 9.80
CA ARG A 564 0.66 -13.97 10.25
C ARG A 564 1.99 -14.69 10.38
N LEU A 565 2.09 -15.54 11.40
CA LEU A 565 3.16 -16.52 11.60
C LEU A 565 2.58 -17.92 11.42
N ILE A 566 3.16 -18.73 10.53
CA ILE A 566 2.56 -19.99 10.09
C ILE A 566 3.54 -21.14 10.37
N ARG A 567 3.03 -22.24 10.94
CA ARG A 567 3.72 -23.52 11.11
C ARG A 567 2.83 -24.64 10.60
N HIS A 568 3.35 -25.57 9.81
CA HIS A 568 2.61 -26.79 9.46
C HIS A 568 3.52 -27.96 9.11
N LYS A 569 2.98 -29.18 9.21
CA LYS A 569 3.71 -30.40 8.90
C LYS A 569 3.61 -30.76 7.42
N VAL A 570 4.73 -31.18 6.82
CA VAL A 570 4.78 -31.55 5.41
C VAL A 570 5.69 -32.74 5.20
N ASN A 571 5.28 -33.60 4.28
CA ASN A 571 6.12 -34.66 3.73
C ASN A 571 6.37 -34.34 2.24
N LYS A 572 7.31 -33.42 1.98
CA LYS A 572 7.66 -32.91 0.64
C LYS A 572 9.14 -33.09 0.37
N ARG A 573 9.52 -33.10 -0.91
CA ARG A 573 10.93 -32.90 -1.28
C ARG A 573 11.37 -31.50 -0.89
N ILE A 574 12.55 -31.44 -0.27
CA ILE A 574 13.19 -30.20 0.10
C ILE A 574 14.31 -29.93 -0.89
N TYR A 575 14.22 -28.78 -1.56
CA TYR A 575 15.24 -28.29 -2.47
C TYR A 575 16.24 -27.48 -1.66
N GLU A 576 17.45 -28.03 -1.51
CA GLU A 576 18.60 -27.32 -0.98
C GLU A 576 19.32 -26.60 -2.12
N ILE A 577 19.15 -25.28 -2.17
CA ILE A 577 19.73 -24.42 -3.18
C ILE A 577 21.00 -23.80 -2.62
N ARG A 578 22.12 -23.98 -3.32
CA ARG A 578 23.43 -23.43 -2.96
C ARG A 578 23.88 -22.42 -4.00
N THR A 579 24.21 -21.21 -3.55
CA THR A 579 24.64 -20.12 -4.43
C THR A 579 26.15 -19.99 -4.54
N ARG A 580 26.61 -19.13 -5.46
CA ARG A 580 28.02 -18.83 -5.73
C ARG A 580 28.73 -18.15 -4.57
N THR A 581 28.02 -17.33 -3.79
CA THR A 581 28.55 -16.77 -2.54
C THR A 581 28.49 -17.73 -1.35
N GLY A 582 27.96 -18.94 -1.54
CA GLY A 582 27.89 -19.97 -0.51
C GLY A 582 26.68 -19.87 0.42
N ARG A 583 25.66 -19.08 0.05
CA ARG A 583 24.35 -19.10 0.71
C ARG A 583 23.68 -20.44 0.44
N ILE A 584 22.94 -20.91 1.44
CA ILE A 584 22.21 -22.18 1.38
C ILE A 584 20.82 -21.92 1.93
N ILE A 585 19.79 -22.23 1.14
CA ILE A 585 18.41 -22.26 1.61
C ILE A 585 17.81 -23.62 1.30
N LYS A 586 16.98 -24.09 2.23
CA LYS A 586 16.15 -25.29 2.07
C LYS A 586 14.71 -24.83 1.98
N VAL A 587 14.11 -25.09 0.84
CA VAL A 587 12.73 -24.68 0.55
C VAL A 587 11.94 -25.88 0.08
N THR A 588 10.64 -25.90 0.32
CA THR A 588 9.79 -26.92 -0.31
C THR A 588 9.79 -26.73 -1.82
N GLU A 589 9.49 -27.79 -2.57
CA GLU A 589 9.54 -27.75 -4.04
C GLU A 589 8.66 -26.68 -4.69
N ASP A 590 7.63 -26.22 -3.98
CA ASP A 590 6.70 -25.20 -4.43
C ASP A 590 6.99 -23.80 -3.86
N HIS A 591 7.92 -23.61 -2.92
CA HIS A 591 8.12 -22.29 -2.33
C HIS A 591 8.92 -21.35 -3.25
N SER A 592 8.25 -20.30 -3.74
CA SER A 592 8.79 -19.33 -4.71
C SER A 592 9.99 -18.54 -4.15
N LEU A 593 11.02 -18.40 -4.97
CA LEU A 593 12.13 -17.44 -4.85
C LEU A 593 11.93 -16.31 -5.85
N PHE A 594 12.85 -15.34 -5.90
CA PHE A 594 12.82 -14.30 -6.94
C PHE A 594 14.00 -14.43 -7.93
N SER A 595 13.71 -14.27 -9.22
CA SER A 595 14.67 -14.22 -10.34
C SER A 595 14.37 -13.00 -11.23
N LEU A 596 15.14 -12.81 -12.30
CA LEU A 596 14.73 -11.98 -13.43
C LEU A 596 13.96 -12.83 -14.45
N ASP A 597 12.89 -12.27 -15.01
CA ASP A 597 12.18 -12.84 -16.16
C ASP A 597 12.78 -12.39 -17.52
N GLU A 598 12.11 -12.79 -18.60
CA GLU A 598 12.45 -12.44 -19.98
C GLU A 598 12.30 -10.94 -20.28
N ASN A 599 11.62 -10.16 -19.43
CA ASN A 599 11.50 -8.70 -19.56
C ASN A 599 12.47 -7.95 -18.65
N THR A 600 13.39 -8.66 -17.98
CA THR A 600 14.31 -8.12 -16.95
C THR A 600 13.60 -7.54 -15.73
N GLU A 601 12.39 -8.03 -15.43
CA GLU A 601 11.65 -7.68 -14.23
C GLU A 601 11.88 -8.71 -13.13
N VAL A 602 11.82 -8.27 -11.87
CA VAL A 602 11.96 -9.17 -10.72
C VAL A 602 10.66 -9.96 -10.57
N SER A 603 10.75 -11.26 -10.82
CA SER A 603 9.60 -12.18 -10.87
C SER A 603 9.83 -13.39 -9.98
N GLU A 604 8.77 -14.13 -9.69
CA GLU A 604 8.87 -15.36 -8.93
C GLU A 604 9.45 -16.51 -9.76
N ILE A 605 10.22 -17.38 -9.11
CA ILE A 605 10.74 -18.62 -9.68
C ILE A 605 10.59 -19.76 -8.69
N LYS A 606 10.04 -20.89 -9.14
CA LYS A 606 9.95 -22.10 -8.33
C LYS A 606 11.31 -22.83 -8.29
N PRO A 607 11.66 -23.51 -7.18
CA PRO A 607 12.88 -24.32 -7.08
C PRO A 607 13.02 -25.37 -8.18
N THR A 608 11.90 -25.91 -8.66
CA THR A 608 11.83 -26.88 -9.76
C THR A 608 12.19 -26.28 -11.13
N ALA A 609 12.05 -24.97 -11.31
CA ALA A 609 12.42 -24.25 -12.53
C ALA A 609 13.88 -23.77 -12.51
N LEU A 610 14.52 -23.76 -11.33
CA LEU A 610 15.93 -23.38 -11.20
C LEU A 610 16.84 -24.41 -11.86
N ARG A 611 17.91 -23.90 -12.46
CA ARG A 611 19.00 -24.70 -13.02
C ARG A 611 20.32 -24.17 -12.50
N LYS A 612 21.38 -24.97 -12.61
CA LYS A 612 22.73 -24.47 -12.39
C LYS A 612 23.00 -23.32 -13.36
N GLY A 613 23.46 -22.17 -12.84
CA GLY A 613 23.64 -20.92 -13.59
C GLY A 613 22.44 -19.96 -13.52
N SER A 614 21.29 -20.37 -12.98
CA SER A 614 20.17 -19.45 -12.71
C SER A 614 20.59 -18.39 -11.68
N PHE A 615 20.03 -17.18 -11.78
CA PHE A 615 20.28 -16.12 -10.81
C PHE A 615 19.08 -15.91 -9.91
N ILE A 616 19.31 -15.80 -8.60
CA ILE A 616 18.26 -15.55 -7.61
C ILE A 616 18.57 -14.31 -6.78
N ALA A 617 17.51 -13.65 -6.32
CA ALA A 617 17.60 -12.41 -5.57
C ALA A 617 18.03 -12.68 -4.12
N VAL A 618 19.07 -11.96 -3.69
CA VAL A 618 19.53 -11.94 -2.30
C VAL A 618 19.79 -10.50 -1.86
N PRO A 619 19.73 -10.16 -0.56
CA PRO A 619 20.09 -8.82 -0.08
C PRO A 619 21.55 -8.47 -0.44
N ARG A 620 21.72 -7.31 -1.07
CA ARG A 620 23.00 -6.59 -1.24
C ARG A 620 23.35 -5.77 0.00
N LYS A 621 22.34 -5.30 0.72
CA LYS A 621 22.43 -4.45 1.91
C LYS A 621 21.37 -4.84 2.93
N ILE A 622 21.71 -4.73 4.21
CA ILE A 622 20.77 -4.87 5.33
C ILE A 622 20.88 -3.64 6.26
N PRO A 623 19.76 -3.07 6.73
CA PRO A 623 19.78 -1.99 7.72
C PRO A 623 20.11 -2.51 9.13
N PHE A 624 21.13 -1.91 9.77
CA PHE A 624 21.47 -2.08 11.19
C PHE A 624 21.19 -0.80 11.97
N ASN A 625 21.30 -0.87 13.31
CA ASN A 625 21.12 0.30 14.18
C ASN A 625 22.13 1.42 13.87
N GLU A 626 21.68 2.67 14.04
CA GLU A 626 22.54 3.85 13.86
C GLU A 626 23.17 4.32 15.17
N LYS A 627 22.52 4.07 16.32
CA LYS A 627 22.96 4.52 17.64
C LYS A 627 23.93 3.55 18.28
N ASP A 628 25.04 4.08 18.80
CA ASP A 628 26.03 3.32 19.57
C ASP A 628 25.43 2.85 20.91
N ILE A 629 25.74 1.62 21.29
CA ILE A 629 25.51 1.10 22.64
C ILE A 629 26.81 1.29 23.42
N PHE A 630 26.85 2.24 24.34
CA PHE A 630 28.11 2.60 24.99
C PHE A 630 28.51 1.68 26.14
N LYS A 631 27.57 0.99 26.78
CA LYS A 631 27.82 0.30 28.06
C LYS A 631 27.01 -0.98 28.22
N ILE A 632 27.56 -1.94 28.95
CA ILE A 632 26.87 -3.12 29.48
C ILE A 632 26.84 -2.99 31.00
N ASN A 633 25.65 -3.09 31.59
CA ASN A 633 25.48 -3.16 33.04
C ASN A 633 25.33 -4.62 33.47
N LEU A 634 26.29 -5.17 34.21
CA LEU A 634 26.28 -6.56 34.69
C LEU A 634 25.06 -6.89 35.57
N LEU A 635 24.44 -5.89 36.21
CA LEU A 635 23.23 -6.07 37.01
C LEU A 635 22.00 -6.47 36.16
N GLU A 636 22.01 -6.18 34.85
CA GLU A 636 20.96 -6.64 33.92
C GLU A 636 21.11 -8.12 33.53
N TYR A 637 22.25 -8.74 33.89
CA TYR A 637 22.61 -10.10 33.50
C TYR A 637 22.80 -11.02 34.72
N LEU A 638 22.27 -10.66 35.89
CA LEU A 638 22.37 -11.48 37.11
C LEU A 638 21.84 -12.90 36.91
N ASP A 639 20.82 -13.08 36.06
CA ASP A 639 20.28 -14.39 35.70
C ASP A 639 21.31 -15.32 35.03
N LYS A 640 22.25 -14.76 34.28
CA LYS A 640 23.32 -15.52 33.61
C LYS A 640 24.49 -15.82 34.56
N LEU A 641 24.57 -15.11 35.68
CA LEU A 641 25.63 -15.26 36.68
C LEU A 641 25.18 -16.23 37.78
N SER A 642 25.54 -17.52 37.64
CA SER A 642 25.09 -18.60 38.55
C SER A 642 25.64 -18.52 39.99
N SER A 643 26.73 -17.80 40.19
CA SER A 643 27.38 -17.62 41.50
C SER A 643 28.23 -16.35 41.51
N GLY A 644 28.51 -15.83 42.70
CA GLY A 644 29.31 -14.62 42.89
C GLY A 644 28.65 -13.61 43.83
N PHE A 645 29.31 -12.48 43.96
CA PHE A 645 28.95 -11.39 44.84
C PHE A 645 29.09 -10.05 44.12
N ILE A 646 28.26 -9.10 44.51
CA ILE A 646 28.39 -7.70 44.17
C ILE A 646 28.96 -6.99 45.40
N GLU A 647 30.04 -6.23 45.22
CA GLU A 647 30.78 -5.52 46.27
C GLU A 647 30.82 -4.02 45.96
N GLY A 648 30.66 -3.15 46.96
CA GLY A 648 30.73 -1.70 46.82
C GLY A 648 30.39 -0.97 48.13
N GLU A 649 30.80 0.28 48.26
CA GLU A 649 30.51 1.11 49.44
C GLU A 649 29.02 1.48 49.50
N SER A 650 28.44 1.81 48.35
CA SER A 650 27.01 2.09 48.18
C SER A 650 26.12 0.93 48.65
N LEU A 651 26.60 -0.31 48.58
CA LEU A 651 25.86 -1.48 49.08
C LEU A 651 25.71 -1.50 50.60
N LYS A 652 26.62 -0.87 51.36
CA LYS A 652 26.49 -0.86 52.83
C LYS A 652 25.24 -0.11 53.26
N VAL A 653 24.92 1.00 52.59
CA VAL A 653 23.72 1.79 52.83
C VAL A 653 22.50 0.99 52.36
N PHE A 654 22.53 0.48 51.13
CA PHE A 654 21.45 -0.33 50.57
C PHE A 654 21.08 -1.55 51.43
N ILE A 655 22.06 -2.31 51.91
CA ILE A 655 21.81 -3.50 52.73
C ILE A 655 21.23 -3.12 54.10
N LYS A 656 21.63 -1.97 54.67
CA LYS A 656 21.08 -1.49 55.94
C LYS A 656 19.62 -1.03 55.80
N GLU A 657 19.31 -0.31 54.72
CA GLU A 657 17.94 0.15 54.44
C GLU A 657 16.97 -1.02 54.20
N ASN A 658 17.45 -2.08 53.54
CA ASN A 658 16.62 -3.23 53.16
C ASN A 658 16.90 -4.48 54.02
N TYR A 659 17.39 -4.29 55.25
CA TYR A 659 17.97 -5.36 56.07
C TYR A 659 16.99 -6.50 56.39
N GLN A 660 15.72 -6.20 56.65
CA GLN A 660 14.73 -7.23 57.02
C GLN A 660 14.39 -8.15 55.85
N GLU A 661 14.22 -7.59 54.66
CA GLU A 661 13.92 -8.33 53.43
C GLU A 661 15.11 -9.20 53.01
N ILE A 662 16.33 -8.62 53.03
CA ILE A 662 17.57 -9.37 52.77
C ILE A 662 17.72 -10.52 53.78
N LYS A 663 17.35 -10.31 55.05
CA LYS A 663 17.39 -11.34 56.09
C LYS A 663 16.36 -12.45 55.88
N GLN A 664 15.20 -12.15 55.32
CA GLN A 664 14.22 -13.15 54.92
C GLN A 664 14.75 -13.99 53.76
N LEU A 665 15.15 -13.36 52.65
CA LEU A 665 15.71 -14.05 51.47
C LEU A 665 16.96 -14.86 51.83
N SER A 666 17.81 -14.35 52.71
CA SER A 666 18.98 -15.07 53.24
C SER A 666 18.58 -16.42 53.86
N ARG A 667 17.45 -16.50 54.59
CA ARG A 667 16.96 -17.75 55.18
C ARG A 667 16.40 -18.70 54.12
N GLU A 668 15.66 -18.17 53.14
CA GLU A 668 15.09 -18.94 52.03
C GLU A 668 16.19 -19.61 51.20
N HIS A 669 17.30 -18.89 50.96
CA HIS A 669 18.52 -19.40 50.31
C HIS A 669 19.46 -20.19 51.23
N LYS A 670 19.02 -20.53 52.45
CA LYS A 670 19.76 -21.35 53.44
C LYS A 670 21.10 -20.76 53.89
N TYR A 671 21.27 -19.43 53.87
CA TYR A 671 22.42 -18.77 54.49
C TYR A 671 22.27 -18.68 56.01
N THR A 672 23.39 -18.67 56.74
CA THR A 672 23.37 -18.59 58.21
C THR A 672 23.00 -17.18 58.69
N ARG A 673 22.35 -17.09 59.86
CA ARG A 673 21.85 -15.83 60.43
C ARG A 673 22.93 -14.76 60.65
N SER A 674 24.20 -15.15 60.74
CA SER A 674 25.35 -14.25 60.91
C SER A 674 25.88 -13.65 59.60
N MET A 675 25.40 -14.09 58.43
CA MET A 675 25.89 -13.62 57.12
C MET A 675 25.40 -12.22 56.76
N VAL A 676 24.14 -11.89 57.02
CA VAL A 676 23.57 -10.57 56.67
C VAL A 676 24.24 -9.40 57.39
N PRO A 677 24.54 -9.47 58.71
CA PRO A 677 25.38 -8.45 59.36
C PRO A 677 26.76 -8.31 58.72
N ARG A 678 27.35 -9.43 58.29
CA ARG A 678 28.67 -9.44 57.63
C ARG A 678 28.59 -8.79 56.24
N TRP A 679 27.52 -9.05 55.49
CA TRP A 679 27.23 -8.42 54.19
C TRP A 679 27.06 -6.91 54.32
N ALA A 680 26.25 -6.45 55.28
CA ALA A 680 26.02 -5.03 55.56
C ALA A 680 27.32 -4.30 55.97
N ARG A 681 28.17 -4.95 56.78
CA ARG A 681 29.44 -4.37 57.23
C ARG A 681 30.48 -4.29 56.10
N LYS A 682 30.56 -5.32 55.26
CA LYS A 682 31.54 -5.42 54.17
C LYS A 682 31.08 -4.75 52.88
N GLY A 683 29.81 -4.39 52.73
CA GLY A 683 29.26 -3.86 51.49
C GLY A 683 29.29 -4.91 50.39
N ILE A 684 28.87 -6.14 50.71
CA ILE A 684 28.90 -7.25 49.76
C ILE A 684 27.59 -8.04 49.83
N ILE A 685 26.99 -8.36 48.69
CA ILE A 685 25.75 -9.13 48.61
C ILE A 685 25.89 -10.28 47.60
N PRO A 686 25.43 -11.51 47.91
CA PRO A 686 25.43 -12.59 46.94
C PRO A 686 24.49 -12.30 45.77
N ILE A 687 24.88 -12.68 44.55
CA ILE A 687 24.03 -12.51 43.35
C ILE A 687 22.67 -13.19 43.52
N LYS A 688 22.63 -14.38 44.14
CA LYS A 688 21.38 -15.12 44.40
C LYS A 688 20.38 -14.32 45.24
N ILE A 689 20.89 -13.54 46.19
CA ILE A 689 20.04 -12.67 47.02
C ILE A 689 19.65 -11.43 46.23
N LEU A 690 20.59 -10.84 45.48
CA LEU A 690 20.32 -9.63 44.70
C LEU A 690 19.31 -9.85 43.56
N LYS A 691 19.36 -11.02 42.92
CA LYS A 691 18.40 -11.46 41.89
C LYS A 691 16.97 -11.50 42.43
N ASP A 692 16.78 -12.02 43.63
CA ASP A 692 15.44 -12.12 44.23
C ASP A 692 14.97 -10.78 44.85
N LEU A 693 15.84 -9.76 44.88
CA LEU A 693 15.54 -8.38 45.28
C LEU A 693 15.21 -7.45 44.09
N ASP A 694 14.91 -8.00 42.91
CA ASP A 694 14.87 -7.28 41.62
C ASP A 694 13.99 -6.01 41.60
N CYS A 695 12.99 -5.89 42.47
CA CYS A 695 12.18 -4.67 42.62
C CYS A 695 12.97 -3.45 43.16
N LEU A 696 14.06 -3.69 43.89
CA LEU A 696 14.92 -2.67 44.52
C LEU A 696 16.25 -2.45 43.77
N ASN A 697 16.56 -3.30 42.79
CA ASN A 697 17.78 -3.29 41.97
C ASN A 697 17.99 -1.93 41.26
N LYS A 698 16.90 -1.23 40.88
CA LYS A 698 16.96 0.11 40.26
C LYS A 698 17.69 1.18 41.08
N LYS A 699 17.70 1.08 42.42
CA LYS A 699 18.35 2.08 43.29
C LYS A 699 19.88 2.05 43.25
N ILE A 700 20.48 0.93 42.85
CA ILE A 700 21.94 0.74 42.84
C ILE A 700 22.52 0.64 41.43
N GLN A 701 21.69 0.69 40.38
CA GLN A 701 22.14 0.62 38.98
C GLN A 701 23.07 1.75 38.57
N ASP A 702 22.93 2.93 39.19
CA ASP A 702 23.73 4.13 38.89
C ASP A 702 25.00 4.25 39.75
N CYS A 703 25.20 3.34 40.71
CA CYS A 703 26.36 3.36 41.59
C CYS A 703 27.61 2.92 40.82
N LYS A 704 28.56 3.86 40.66
CA LYS A 704 29.82 3.61 39.93
C LYS A 704 30.86 2.82 40.73
N ASP A 705 30.66 2.66 42.04
CA ASP A 705 31.59 1.99 42.96
C ASP A 705 31.33 0.49 43.12
N LEU A 706 30.51 -0.10 42.26
CA LEU A 706 30.12 -1.49 42.34
C LEU A 706 30.97 -2.40 41.46
N TYR A 707 31.33 -3.56 42.01
CA TYR A 707 32.15 -4.57 41.36
C TYR A 707 31.55 -5.98 41.51
N PHE A 708 31.67 -6.78 40.46
CA PHE A 708 31.41 -8.21 40.47
C PHE A 708 32.64 -9.01 40.93
N LYS A 709 32.41 -10.04 41.75
CA LYS A 709 33.44 -10.89 42.34
C LYS A 709 32.99 -12.34 42.52
N ASN A 710 33.86 -13.30 42.20
CA ASN A 710 33.63 -14.72 42.51
C ASN A 710 34.00 -15.08 43.96
N ALA A 711 33.32 -16.09 44.53
CA ALA A 711 33.39 -16.47 45.96
C ALA A 711 34.80 -16.81 46.50
N SER A 712 35.76 -17.07 45.61
CA SER A 712 37.06 -17.64 45.94
C SER A 712 38.26 -16.72 45.67
N ASN A 713 38.06 -15.60 44.95
CA ASN A 713 39.17 -14.78 44.42
C ASN A 713 39.10 -13.33 44.91
N ALA A 714 40.23 -12.62 44.95
CA ALA A 714 40.30 -11.19 45.27
C ALA A 714 39.96 -10.26 44.07
N GLU A 715 39.83 -10.85 42.88
CA GLU A 715 39.52 -10.18 41.61
C GLU A 715 38.21 -9.37 41.68
N ARG A 716 38.18 -8.20 41.03
CA ARG A 716 37.01 -7.33 40.94
C ARG A 716 36.82 -6.89 39.49
N ILE A 717 35.61 -7.08 38.96
CA ILE A 717 35.21 -6.59 37.62
C ILE A 717 34.25 -5.43 37.81
N PRO A 718 34.43 -4.25 37.18
CA PRO A 718 33.45 -3.18 37.25
C PRO A 718 32.08 -3.65 36.73
N ILE A 719 31.00 -3.25 37.39
CA ILE A 719 29.64 -3.61 36.96
C ILE A 719 29.25 -2.96 35.64
N ILE A 720 29.76 -1.76 35.38
CA ILE A 720 29.53 -1.04 34.13
C ILE A 720 30.76 -1.25 33.25
N ILE A 721 30.58 -1.92 32.12
CA ILE A 721 31.62 -2.19 31.13
C ILE A 721 31.36 -1.31 29.92
N ASP A 722 32.30 -0.44 29.57
CA ASP A 722 32.19 0.42 28.39
C ASP A 722 32.50 -0.38 27.12
N LEU A 723 31.63 -0.34 26.11
CA LEU A 723 31.81 -0.99 24.81
C LEU A 723 32.65 -0.11 23.87
N ASN A 724 33.91 0.10 24.26
CA ASN A 724 34.89 0.83 23.46
C ASN A 724 35.45 0.00 22.29
N GLU A 725 36.29 0.63 21.45
CA GLU A 725 36.92 -0.03 20.30
C GLU A 725 37.74 -1.25 20.71
N ASP A 726 38.53 -1.18 21.79
CA ASP A 726 39.41 -2.27 22.22
C ASP A 726 38.62 -3.49 22.70
N ILE A 727 37.56 -3.30 23.49
CA ILE A 727 36.70 -4.39 23.95
C ILE A 727 35.99 -5.04 22.76
N LEU A 728 35.40 -4.26 21.85
CA LEU A 728 34.71 -4.80 20.66
C LEU A 728 35.68 -5.49 19.70
N THR A 729 36.88 -4.95 19.53
CA THR A 729 37.94 -5.58 18.72
C THR A 729 38.38 -6.89 19.36
N SER A 730 38.55 -6.94 20.68
CA SER A 730 38.90 -8.17 21.40
C SER A 730 37.81 -9.25 21.31
N VAL A 731 36.54 -8.87 21.23
CA VAL A 731 35.44 -9.80 20.92
C VAL A 731 35.67 -10.45 19.56
N GLY A 732 36.03 -9.65 18.55
CA GLY A 732 36.41 -10.15 17.22
C GLY A 732 37.61 -11.10 17.25
N ILE A 733 38.70 -10.70 17.93
CA ILE A 733 39.91 -11.54 18.07
C ILE A 733 39.57 -12.84 18.82
N TRP A 734 38.72 -12.79 19.84
CA TRP A 734 38.28 -14.00 20.54
C TRP A 734 37.48 -14.92 19.62
N LEU A 735 36.60 -14.38 18.78
CA LEU A 735 35.83 -15.16 17.81
C LEU A 735 36.73 -15.85 16.78
N ALA A 736 37.88 -15.26 16.42
CA ALA A 736 38.94 -15.91 15.65
C ALA A 736 39.64 -16.99 16.49
N ASP A 737 40.60 -16.56 17.32
CA ASP A 737 41.60 -17.43 17.98
C ASP A 737 41.46 -17.48 19.51
N GLY A 738 40.30 -17.11 20.04
CA GLY A 738 40.00 -17.19 21.47
C GLY A 738 39.61 -18.58 21.95
N CYS A 739 40.03 -18.95 23.15
CA CYS A 739 39.52 -20.11 23.87
C CYS A 739 39.51 -19.87 25.39
N TYR A 740 39.04 -20.87 26.15
CA TYR A 740 39.03 -20.82 27.60
C TYR A 740 39.78 -22.02 28.19
N ASP A 741 40.51 -21.75 29.27
CA ASP A 741 40.95 -22.77 30.22
C ASP A 741 40.05 -22.75 31.48
N LYS A 742 40.37 -23.55 32.51
CA LYS A 742 39.63 -23.65 33.78
C LYS A 742 39.41 -22.27 34.44
N ARG A 743 40.42 -21.40 34.41
CA ARG A 743 40.39 -20.09 35.09
C ARG A 743 40.73 -18.90 34.20
N SER A 744 41.06 -19.12 32.94
CA SER A 744 41.66 -18.09 32.09
C SER A 744 40.92 -17.92 30.77
N ILE A 745 41.07 -16.73 30.20
CA ILE A 745 40.76 -16.43 28.80
C ILE A 745 42.08 -16.49 28.04
N ILE A 746 42.11 -17.18 26.91
CA ILE A 746 43.31 -17.36 26.10
C ILE A 746 43.03 -16.81 24.70
N PHE A 747 43.97 -16.02 24.17
CA PHE A 747 43.98 -15.50 22.81
C PHE A 747 45.24 -16.00 22.11
N SER A 748 45.10 -16.90 21.14
CA SER A 748 46.24 -17.51 20.45
C SER A 748 46.70 -16.64 19.27
N THR A 749 47.46 -15.57 19.54
CA THR A 749 47.93 -14.63 18.51
C THR A 749 49.42 -14.30 18.57
N PHE A 750 50.08 -14.42 17.42
CA PHE A 750 51.51 -14.11 17.26
C PHE A 750 51.78 -12.64 16.89
N ASP A 751 50.78 -11.93 16.39
CA ASP A 751 50.91 -10.55 15.92
C ASP A 751 50.93 -9.55 17.09
N ILE A 752 51.82 -8.56 17.05
CA ILE A 752 52.01 -7.62 18.15
C ILE A 752 50.80 -6.68 18.33
N GLU A 753 50.11 -6.35 17.24
CA GLU A 753 48.93 -5.48 17.26
C GLU A 753 47.72 -6.14 17.92
N ASP A 754 47.50 -7.44 17.71
CA ASP A 754 46.43 -8.16 18.42
C ASP A 754 46.75 -8.26 19.92
N ARG A 755 48.03 -8.47 20.27
CA ARG A 755 48.51 -8.51 21.65
C ARG A 755 48.31 -7.18 22.36
N ASP A 756 48.55 -6.06 21.68
CA ASP A 756 48.31 -4.72 22.21
C ASP A 756 46.82 -4.53 22.58
N VAL A 757 45.89 -4.98 21.74
CA VAL A 757 44.46 -4.95 22.05
C VAL A 757 44.14 -5.82 23.27
N VAL A 758 44.69 -7.05 23.35
CA VAL A 758 44.48 -7.95 24.50
C VAL A 758 45.04 -7.34 25.79
N ASN A 759 46.21 -6.71 25.75
CA ASN A 759 46.82 -6.01 26.88
C ASN A 759 45.97 -4.84 27.35
N LYS A 760 45.50 -3.98 26.43
CA LYS A 760 44.60 -2.86 26.76
C LYS A 760 43.30 -3.32 27.43
N VAL A 761 42.74 -4.44 26.98
CA VAL A 761 41.56 -5.03 27.62
C VAL A 761 41.89 -5.59 29.00
N ALA A 762 43.03 -6.24 29.17
CA ALA A 762 43.48 -6.71 30.48
C ALA A 762 43.68 -5.52 31.44
N ASP A 763 44.36 -4.46 30.99
CA ASP A 763 44.60 -3.23 31.75
C ASP A 763 43.28 -2.54 32.13
N TYR A 764 42.32 -2.45 31.21
CA TYR A 764 40.98 -1.91 31.49
C TYR A 764 40.31 -2.62 32.68
N PHE A 765 40.49 -3.93 32.78
CA PHE A 765 39.96 -4.74 33.88
C PHE A 765 40.92 -4.90 35.07
N ASN A 766 42.07 -4.21 35.08
CA ASN A 766 43.14 -4.34 36.07
C ASN A 766 43.69 -5.77 36.23
N PHE A 767 43.92 -6.45 35.11
CA PHE A 767 44.59 -7.75 35.06
C PHE A 767 45.85 -7.67 34.21
N GLU A 768 46.82 -8.53 34.54
CA GLU A 768 48.01 -8.73 33.72
C GLU A 768 47.80 -9.87 32.71
N THR A 769 48.40 -9.74 31.54
CA THR A 769 48.50 -10.82 30.56
C THR A 769 49.74 -11.67 30.84
N LYS A 770 49.62 -12.98 30.65
CA LYS A 770 50.74 -13.93 30.70
C LYS A 770 50.87 -14.62 29.36
N ILE A 771 52.11 -14.77 28.90
CA ILE A 771 52.40 -15.57 27.71
C ILE A 771 52.36 -17.05 28.12
N HIS A 772 51.60 -17.84 27.39
CA HIS A 772 51.50 -19.28 27.57
C HIS A 772 52.81 -19.98 27.15
N SER A 773 53.00 -21.24 27.54
CA SER A 773 54.24 -21.98 27.28
C SER A 773 54.56 -22.20 25.80
N ASP A 774 53.60 -21.97 24.91
CA ASP A 774 53.76 -22.05 23.45
C ASP A 774 54.41 -20.79 22.82
N GLY A 775 54.65 -19.75 23.62
CA GLY A 775 55.25 -18.48 23.18
C GLY A 775 54.35 -17.60 22.30
N GLY A 776 53.14 -18.08 21.98
CA GLY A 776 52.20 -17.44 21.07
C GLY A 776 50.90 -17.02 21.73
N SER A 777 50.42 -17.78 22.71
CA SER A 777 49.10 -17.54 23.30
C SER A 777 49.16 -16.59 24.50
N HIS A 778 48.25 -15.62 24.54
CA HIS A 778 48.14 -14.62 25.60
C HIS A 778 46.99 -14.97 26.52
N MET A 779 47.29 -15.07 27.81
CA MET A 779 46.37 -15.58 28.81
C MET A 779 46.07 -14.50 29.85
N ILE A 780 44.79 -14.20 30.04
CA ILE A 780 44.30 -13.41 31.17
C ILE A 780 43.77 -14.39 32.22
N ASN A 781 44.50 -14.55 33.33
CA ASN A 781 44.15 -15.49 34.39
C ASN A 781 43.17 -14.84 35.38
N SER A 782 41.89 -14.86 35.02
CA SER A 782 40.81 -14.30 35.83
C SER A 782 39.54 -15.12 35.67
N SER A 783 39.14 -15.80 36.75
CA SER A 783 37.91 -16.60 36.75
C SER A 783 36.67 -15.72 36.61
N SER A 784 36.75 -14.51 37.16
CA SER A 784 35.67 -13.52 37.12
C SER A 784 35.50 -12.98 35.70
N LEU A 785 36.58 -12.54 35.06
CA LEU A 785 36.54 -12.03 33.68
C LEU A 785 36.11 -13.13 32.69
N ARG A 786 36.61 -14.36 32.86
CA ARG A 786 36.17 -15.52 32.08
C ARG A 786 34.67 -15.71 32.17
N THR A 787 34.10 -15.58 33.36
CA THR A 787 32.65 -15.72 33.56
C THR A 787 31.89 -14.62 32.82
N ILE A 788 32.38 -13.37 32.85
CA ILE A 788 31.77 -12.26 32.11
C ILE A 788 31.86 -12.47 30.60
N PHE A 789 33.04 -12.77 30.06
CA PHE A 789 33.21 -13.01 28.62
C PHE A 789 32.32 -14.16 28.13
N ARG A 790 32.29 -15.26 28.89
CA ARG A 790 31.55 -16.46 28.49
C ARG A 790 30.04 -16.30 28.66
N GLU A 791 29.58 -15.82 29.82
CA GLU A 791 28.15 -15.83 30.17
C GLU A 791 27.44 -14.52 29.84
N VAL A 792 28.11 -13.36 29.95
CA VAL A 792 27.50 -12.04 29.70
C VAL A 792 27.73 -11.59 28.27
N LEU A 793 28.98 -11.62 27.78
CA LEU A 793 29.28 -11.33 26.37
C LEU A 793 28.93 -12.50 25.44
N GLU A 794 28.49 -13.63 25.99
CA GLU A 794 28.05 -14.84 25.27
C GLU A 794 29.09 -15.40 24.30
N LEU A 795 30.36 -15.19 24.59
CA LEU A 795 31.47 -15.78 23.85
C LEU A 795 31.57 -17.26 24.25
N LYS A 796 30.81 -18.11 23.56
CA LYS A 796 30.69 -19.54 23.86
C LYS A 796 31.09 -20.38 22.66
N GLY A 797 31.41 -21.65 22.94
CA GLY A 797 31.73 -22.64 21.92
C GLY A 797 33.22 -22.85 21.74
N ASP A 798 33.54 -23.87 20.95
CA ASP A 798 34.89 -24.16 20.47
C ASP A 798 35.06 -23.68 19.02
N ALA A 799 36.21 -23.93 18.41
CA ALA A 799 36.51 -23.51 17.04
C ALA A 799 35.44 -23.93 16.00
N TYR A 800 34.72 -25.04 16.22
CA TYR A 800 33.70 -25.56 15.30
C TYR A 800 32.31 -24.99 15.58
N THR A 801 32.03 -24.59 16.82
CA THR A 801 30.68 -24.14 17.25
C THR A 801 30.57 -22.65 17.54
N LYS A 802 31.67 -21.89 17.49
CA LYS A 802 31.65 -20.42 17.66
C LYS A 802 30.64 -19.78 16.71
N LYS A 803 29.95 -18.75 17.20
CA LYS A 803 28.99 -17.93 16.45
C LYS A 803 29.03 -16.50 16.98
N VAL A 804 28.53 -15.55 16.20
CA VAL A 804 28.43 -14.16 16.67
C VAL A 804 27.35 -14.07 17.76
N PRO A 805 27.65 -13.47 18.94
CA PRO A 805 26.65 -13.22 19.97
C PRO A 805 25.50 -12.33 19.49
N ASN A 806 24.27 -12.58 19.96
CA ASN A 806 23.10 -11.86 19.47
C ASN A 806 23.14 -10.35 19.73
N TRP A 807 23.76 -9.92 20.84
CA TRP A 807 23.91 -8.51 21.16
C TRP A 807 24.76 -7.74 20.13
N VAL A 808 25.64 -8.41 19.37
CA VAL A 808 26.45 -7.77 18.32
C VAL A 808 25.59 -7.25 17.17
N PHE A 809 24.48 -7.91 16.83
CA PHE A 809 23.55 -7.44 15.79
C PHE A 809 22.76 -6.19 16.21
N ASN A 810 22.81 -5.80 17.50
CA ASN A 810 22.21 -4.57 18.02
C ASN A 810 23.14 -3.36 17.96
N LEU A 811 24.44 -3.59 17.76
CA LEU A 811 25.44 -2.54 17.73
C LEU A 811 25.25 -1.64 16.51
N SER A 812 25.78 -0.43 16.61
CA SER A 812 25.83 0.46 15.45
C SER A 812 26.74 -0.11 14.37
N LYS A 813 26.56 0.36 13.12
CA LYS A 813 27.48 0.03 12.02
C LYS A 813 28.95 0.32 12.38
N LYS A 814 29.23 1.40 13.12
CA LYS A 814 30.59 1.71 13.58
C LYS A 814 31.12 0.68 14.57
N GLN A 815 30.32 0.28 15.55
CA GLN A 815 30.74 -0.69 16.56
C GLN A 815 30.87 -2.12 15.98
N ILE A 816 29.99 -2.51 15.05
CA ILE A 816 30.12 -3.77 14.31
C ILE A 816 31.46 -3.80 13.54
N SER A 817 31.92 -2.67 13.00
CA SER A 817 33.18 -2.64 12.25
C SER A 817 34.40 -3.00 13.12
N PHE A 818 34.40 -2.67 14.41
CA PHE A 818 35.45 -3.09 15.35
C PHE A 818 35.46 -4.59 15.60
N VAL A 819 34.29 -5.20 15.76
CA VAL A 819 34.17 -6.66 15.91
C VAL A 819 34.66 -7.38 14.65
N ILE A 820 34.25 -6.92 13.47
CA ILE A 820 34.72 -7.49 12.20
C ILE A 820 36.23 -7.27 12.02
N LYS A 821 36.75 -6.08 12.36
CA LYS A 821 38.17 -5.75 12.30
C LYS A 821 38.98 -6.74 13.12
N GLY A 822 38.58 -7.03 14.36
CA GLY A 822 39.25 -8.00 15.22
C GLY A 822 39.23 -9.42 14.65
N LEU A 823 38.05 -9.88 14.19
CA LEU A 823 37.87 -11.22 13.63
C LEU A 823 38.74 -11.47 12.38
N ILE A 824 38.72 -10.53 11.43
CA ILE A 824 39.49 -10.66 10.18
C ILE A 824 40.97 -10.33 10.41
N SER A 825 41.32 -9.54 11.44
CA SER A 825 42.74 -9.34 11.79
C SER A 825 43.35 -10.61 12.38
N GLY A 826 42.62 -11.40 13.17
CA GLY A 826 43.07 -12.70 13.65
C GLY A 826 43.18 -13.73 12.51
N ASP A 827 42.05 -14.08 11.89
CA ASP A 827 41.95 -15.23 10.97
C ASP A 827 41.98 -14.87 9.47
N GLY A 828 42.13 -13.59 9.15
CA GLY A 828 42.20 -13.09 7.79
C GLY A 828 43.63 -12.94 7.28
N HIS A 829 43.81 -13.30 6.01
CA HIS A 829 45.05 -13.12 5.26
C HIS A 829 44.78 -12.29 4.01
N VAL A 830 45.65 -11.34 3.71
CA VAL A 830 45.57 -10.53 2.48
C VAL A 830 46.40 -11.21 1.41
N SER A 831 45.73 -11.92 0.51
CA SER A 831 46.39 -12.62 -0.59
C SER A 831 46.73 -11.67 -1.74
N LYS A 832 47.33 -12.21 -2.82
CA LYS A 832 47.63 -11.42 -4.02
C LYS A 832 46.39 -10.78 -4.64
N ASN A 833 45.16 -11.27 -4.47
CA ASN A 833 43.98 -10.74 -5.20
C ASN A 833 42.77 -10.40 -4.32
N GLU A 834 42.74 -10.87 -3.08
CA GLU A 834 41.54 -10.86 -2.24
C GLU A 834 41.94 -10.98 -0.76
N ILE A 835 41.00 -10.63 0.14
CA ILE A 835 41.11 -10.98 1.55
C ILE A 835 40.53 -12.39 1.72
N SER A 836 41.34 -13.34 2.16
CA SER A 836 40.93 -14.71 2.45
C SER A 836 40.78 -14.91 3.95
N ILE A 837 39.70 -15.55 4.38
CA ILE A 837 39.39 -15.84 5.79
C ILE A 837 39.10 -17.34 5.89
N SER A 838 39.76 -18.05 6.80
CA SER A 838 39.60 -19.49 6.98
C SER A 838 39.16 -19.81 8.41
N LEU A 839 37.92 -20.27 8.60
CA LEU A 839 37.37 -20.58 9.93
C LEU A 839 36.86 -22.02 10.00
N CYS A 840 36.93 -22.65 11.19
CA CYS A 840 36.35 -23.98 11.42
C CYS A 840 34.81 -23.93 11.50
N SER A 841 34.23 -22.87 12.07
CA SER A 841 32.78 -22.69 12.17
C SER A 841 32.19 -22.08 10.90
N ARG A 842 31.37 -22.86 10.17
CA ARG A 842 30.56 -22.32 9.06
C ARG A 842 29.52 -21.32 9.56
N GLN A 843 29.01 -21.50 10.77
CA GLN A 843 28.02 -20.60 11.35
C GLN A 843 28.60 -19.20 11.57
N LEU A 844 29.82 -19.12 12.11
CA LEU A 844 30.53 -17.85 12.28
C LEU A 844 30.75 -17.14 10.94
N LEU A 845 31.03 -17.88 9.86
CA LEU A 845 31.12 -17.32 8.51
C LEU A 845 29.78 -16.81 7.98
N LYS A 846 28.66 -17.50 8.26
CA LYS A 846 27.32 -17.01 7.90
C LYS A 846 26.96 -15.74 8.67
N ASP A 847 27.29 -15.68 9.94
CA ASP A 847 27.10 -14.50 10.77
C ASP A 847 27.95 -13.33 10.26
N LEU A 848 29.22 -13.57 9.96
CA LEU A 848 30.11 -12.59 9.33
C LEU A 848 29.58 -12.12 7.97
N GLN A 849 29.07 -13.05 7.13
CA GLN A 849 28.42 -12.70 5.86
C GLN A 849 27.23 -11.77 6.09
N THR A 850 26.44 -12.00 7.14
CA THR A 850 25.28 -11.16 7.51
C THR A 850 25.72 -9.77 7.96
N LEU A 851 26.72 -9.67 8.85
CA LEU A 851 27.24 -8.38 9.33
C LEU A 851 27.85 -7.55 8.20
N LEU A 852 28.57 -8.18 7.27
CA LEU A 852 29.18 -7.52 6.11
C LEU A 852 28.15 -6.91 5.15
N LEU A 853 26.91 -7.41 5.10
CA LEU A 853 25.82 -6.78 4.33
C LEU A 853 25.47 -5.38 4.86
N GLY A 854 25.73 -5.06 6.13
CA GLY A 854 25.60 -3.69 6.66
C GLY A 854 26.58 -2.69 6.03
N PHE A 855 27.64 -3.20 5.42
CA PHE A 855 28.68 -2.45 4.72
C PHE A 855 28.61 -2.59 3.20
N GLU A 856 27.55 -3.22 2.67
CA GLU A 856 27.41 -3.56 1.25
C GLU A 856 28.55 -4.46 0.74
N LEU A 857 29.14 -5.26 1.64
CA LEU A 857 30.24 -6.18 1.35
C LEU A 857 29.70 -7.61 1.22
N ASN A 858 30.02 -8.25 0.09
CA ASN A 858 29.66 -9.63 -0.14
C ASN A 858 30.82 -10.56 0.24
N LEU A 859 30.62 -11.40 1.26
CA LEU A 859 31.53 -12.49 1.60
C LEU A 859 31.14 -13.74 0.80
N ARG A 860 32.10 -14.28 0.04
CA ARG A 860 31.95 -15.57 -0.63
C ARG A 860 32.46 -16.68 0.27
N ILE A 861 31.58 -17.57 0.71
CA ILE A 861 31.93 -18.76 1.50
C ILE A 861 32.05 -19.94 0.55
N ASN A 862 33.15 -20.69 0.62
CA ASN A 862 33.28 -21.93 -0.14
C ASN A 862 32.32 -23.00 0.43
N ASN A 863 31.61 -23.69 -0.45
CA ASN A 863 30.65 -24.72 -0.05
C ASN A 863 31.31 -25.99 0.49
N LYS A 864 32.58 -26.22 0.13
CA LYS A 864 33.36 -27.37 0.59
C LYS A 864 34.29 -26.97 1.73
N MET A 865 34.30 -27.79 2.78
CA MET A 865 35.30 -27.73 3.83
C MET A 865 36.62 -28.30 3.28
N LYS A 866 37.76 -27.68 3.62
CA LYS A 866 39.08 -28.25 3.34
C LYS A 866 39.31 -29.41 4.30
N GLU A 867 39.51 -30.62 3.78
CA GLU A 867 39.67 -31.83 4.60
C GLU A 867 40.92 -31.79 5.48
N LYS A 868 42.04 -31.24 4.97
CA LYS A 868 43.33 -31.21 5.65
C LYS A 868 43.25 -30.51 7.02
N ASP A 869 42.63 -29.33 7.06
CA ASP A 869 42.64 -28.46 8.24
C ASP A 869 41.23 -28.30 8.85
N LYS A 870 40.21 -28.98 8.29
CA LYS A 870 38.79 -28.89 8.69
C LYS A 870 38.25 -27.46 8.75
N THR A 871 38.66 -26.61 7.81
CA THR A 871 38.25 -25.19 7.73
C THR A 871 37.41 -24.91 6.49
N TYR A 872 36.54 -23.90 6.59
CA TYR A 872 35.83 -23.30 5.49
C TYR A 872 36.59 -22.04 5.04
N HIS A 873 36.93 -21.99 3.76
CA HIS A 873 37.56 -20.83 3.17
C HIS A 873 36.51 -19.85 2.68
N SER A 874 36.70 -18.57 2.95
CA SER A 874 35.85 -17.49 2.45
C SER A 874 36.68 -16.32 1.95
N THR A 875 36.14 -15.53 1.03
CA THR A 875 36.88 -14.43 0.42
C THR A 875 36.04 -13.17 0.24
N ILE A 876 36.71 -12.03 0.41
CA ILE A 876 36.25 -10.72 -0.02
C ILE A 876 37.12 -10.33 -1.21
N SER A 877 36.52 -10.35 -2.39
CA SER A 877 37.17 -10.03 -3.66
C SER A 877 36.46 -8.84 -4.33
N SER A 878 37.03 -8.36 -5.44
CA SER A 878 36.72 -7.08 -6.12
C SER A 878 37.32 -5.86 -5.43
N VAL A 879 37.97 -5.01 -6.23
CA VAL A 879 38.58 -3.75 -5.78
C VAL A 879 37.56 -2.86 -5.07
N LYS A 880 36.30 -2.84 -5.52
CA LYS A 880 35.22 -2.07 -4.88
C LYS A 880 34.97 -2.51 -3.44
N ASN A 881 34.83 -3.82 -3.21
CA ASN A 881 34.63 -4.36 -1.87
C ASN A 881 35.88 -4.17 -1.00
N LEU A 882 37.07 -4.28 -1.58
CA LEU A 882 38.34 -4.07 -0.85
C LEU A 882 38.52 -2.61 -0.42
N ILE A 883 38.12 -1.64 -1.26
CA ILE A 883 38.10 -0.22 -0.89
C ILE A 883 37.08 0.02 0.22
N ALA A 884 35.85 -0.44 0.05
CA ALA A 884 34.81 -0.31 1.08
C ALA A 884 35.21 -0.98 2.40
N PHE A 885 35.87 -2.14 2.34
CA PHE A 885 36.43 -2.81 3.51
C PHE A 885 37.52 -1.99 4.19
N LYS A 886 38.47 -1.44 3.41
CA LYS A 886 39.54 -0.58 3.92
C LYS A 886 38.99 0.67 4.60
N GLU A 887 38.00 1.32 4.00
CA GLU A 887 37.43 2.59 4.49
C GLU A 887 36.54 2.42 5.71
N ASN A 888 35.74 1.35 5.75
CA ASN A 888 34.73 1.18 6.80
C ASN A 888 35.16 0.27 7.95
N ILE A 889 36.11 -0.66 7.72
CA ILE A 889 36.49 -1.71 8.69
C ILE A 889 37.99 -1.68 8.96
N GLY A 890 38.81 -1.90 7.92
CA GLY A 890 40.27 -1.98 8.04
C GLY A 890 40.77 -3.25 8.73
N LEU A 891 42.07 -3.26 9.07
CA LEU A 891 42.77 -4.35 9.77
C LEU A 891 43.63 -3.77 10.90
N LEU A 892 44.18 -4.60 11.78
CA LEU A 892 45.10 -4.17 12.83
C LEU A 892 46.55 -4.10 12.33
N GLN A 893 47.04 -5.19 11.75
CA GLN A 893 48.45 -5.39 11.40
C GLN A 893 48.95 -4.43 10.31
N GLY A 894 50.13 -3.83 10.54
CA GLY A 894 50.75 -2.90 9.60
C GLY A 894 51.04 -3.50 8.22
N TYR A 895 51.52 -4.75 8.18
CA TYR A 895 51.82 -5.46 6.93
C TYR A 895 50.55 -5.78 6.13
N LYS A 896 49.49 -6.30 6.78
CA LYS A 896 48.20 -6.57 6.11
C LYS A 896 47.57 -5.28 5.55
N LYS A 897 47.68 -4.15 6.26
CA LYS A 897 47.26 -2.82 5.76
C LYS A 897 48.03 -2.41 4.51
N LYS A 898 49.35 -2.61 4.49
CA LYS A 898 50.20 -2.31 3.32
C LYS A 898 49.79 -3.13 2.11
N ASP A 899 49.56 -4.43 2.30
CA ASP A 899 49.13 -5.33 1.23
C ASP A 899 47.73 -4.97 0.72
N LEU A 900 46.79 -4.67 1.62
CA LEU A 900 45.45 -4.20 1.26
C LEU A 900 45.50 -2.89 0.46
N ASN A 901 46.38 -1.96 0.85
CA ASN A 901 46.60 -0.71 0.11
C ASN A 901 47.13 -0.97 -1.32
N ILE A 902 47.99 -1.96 -1.50
CA ILE A 902 48.49 -2.36 -2.82
C ILE A 902 47.34 -2.97 -3.65
N LEU A 903 46.47 -3.79 -3.06
CA LEU A 903 45.30 -4.34 -3.74
C LEU A 903 44.33 -3.25 -4.20
N CYS A 904 44.03 -2.26 -3.35
CA CYS A 904 43.08 -1.19 -3.66
C CYS A 904 43.56 -0.25 -4.78
N LYS A 905 44.87 -0.22 -5.08
CA LYS A 905 45.44 0.60 -6.18
C LYS A 905 45.26 -0.03 -7.56
N ARG A 906 44.75 -1.26 -7.66
CA ARG A 906 44.57 -1.94 -8.95
C ARG A 906 43.42 -1.33 -9.73
N ILE A 907 43.66 -1.09 -11.02
CA ILE A 907 42.62 -0.67 -11.96
C ILE A 907 41.79 -1.92 -12.29
N SER A 908 40.55 -1.96 -11.80
CA SER A 908 39.58 -2.97 -12.25
C SER A 908 39.09 -2.58 -13.63
N THR A 909 39.24 -3.46 -14.62
CA THR A 909 38.75 -3.21 -15.98
C THR A 909 37.25 -3.48 -16.11
N HIS A 910 36.68 -4.37 -15.28
CA HIS A 910 35.26 -4.74 -15.26
C HIS A 910 34.80 -5.20 -13.86
N ASP A 911 33.58 -4.86 -13.43
CA ASP A 911 32.97 -5.42 -12.21
C ASP A 911 32.29 -6.76 -12.53
N THR A 912 32.90 -7.85 -12.05
CA THR A 912 32.43 -9.23 -12.26
C THR A 912 31.75 -9.82 -11.02
N THR A 913 31.63 -9.01 -9.95
CA THR A 913 31.12 -9.45 -8.66
C THR A 913 29.66 -9.07 -8.44
N ASP A 914 29.31 -7.79 -8.57
CA ASP A 914 27.95 -7.26 -8.44
C ASP A 914 27.36 -7.05 -9.84
N ILE A 915 26.91 -8.16 -10.44
CA ILE A 915 26.42 -8.23 -11.82
C ILE A 915 24.89 -8.18 -11.87
N ILE A 916 24.36 -7.69 -12.99
CA ILE A 916 22.94 -7.74 -13.32
C ILE A 916 22.77 -8.70 -14.51
N PRO A 917 22.07 -9.84 -14.33
CA PRO A 917 21.93 -10.88 -15.34
C PRO A 917 20.85 -10.52 -16.37
N LEU A 918 21.09 -9.44 -17.13
CA LEU A 918 20.22 -9.03 -18.22
C LEU A 918 20.17 -10.14 -19.29
N ASN A 919 19.02 -10.35 -19.91
CA ASN A 919 18.93 -11.32 -21.01
C ASN A 919 19.58 -10.78 -22.30
N LEU A 920 19.86 -11.70 -23.23
CA LEU A 920 20.60 -11.39 -24.45
C LEU A 920 19.84 -10.43 -25.39
N GLU A 921 18.52 -10.56 -25.50
CA GLU A 921 17.69 -9.68 -26.33
C GLU A 921 17.76 -8.25 -25.84
N PHE A 922 17.65 -8.06 -24.53
CA PHE A 922 17.75 -6.78 -23.86
C PHE A 922 19.15 -6.16 -24.04
N LYS A 923 20.21 -6.97 -23.93
CA LYS A 923 21.58 -6.51 -24.23
C LYS A 923 21.74 -6.06 -25.69
N ARG A 924 21.06 -6.71 -26.64
CA ARG A 924 21.05 -6.31 -28.06
C ARG A 924 20.33 -4.98 -28.26
N SER A 925 19.13 -4.82 -27.68
CA SER A 925 18.39 -3.55 -27.71
C SER A 925 19.22 -2.41 -27.11
N LEU A 926 19.88 -2.63 -25.98
CA LEU A 926 20.78 -1.64 -25.37
C LEU A 926 21.92 -1.21 -26.31
N LYS A 927 22.50 -2.13 -27.09
CA LYS A 927 23.56 -1.80 -28.05
C LYS A 927 23.05 -0.94 -29.22
N GLU A 928 21.81 -1.12 -29.65
CA GLU A 928 21.23 -0.33 -30.75
C GLU A 928 21.10 1.16 -30.37
N TYR A 929 20.76 1.44 -29.11
CA TYR A 929 20.70 2.79 -28.56
C TYR A 929 22.10 3.35 -28.25
N ILE A 930 23.00 2.53 -27.69
CA ILE A 930 24.36 2.95 -27.33
C ILE A 930 25.35 2.56 -28.44
N LYS A 931 25.34 3.35 -29.54
CA LYS A 931 26.16 3.08 -30.74
C LYS A 931 27.68 3.23 -30.53
N LYS A 932 28.12 3.86 -29.43
CA LYS A 932 29.54 4.03 -29.10
C LYS A 932 30.11 2.74 -28.48
N GLU A 933 30.91 1.99 -29.23
CA GLU A 933 31.53 0.72 -28.75
C GLU A 933 32.42 0.88 -27.51
N ARG A 934 33.02 2.07 -27.32
CA ARG A 934 33.77 2.39 -26.08
C ARG A 934 32.89 2.41 -24.82
N ILE A 935 31.58 2.59 -24.97
CA ILE A 935 30.62 2.72 -23.88
C ILE A 935 29.93 1.38 -23.61
N PHE A 936 29.40 0.70 -24.64
CA PHE A 936 28.81 -0.64 -24.55
C PHE A 936 29.48 -1.60 -25.53
N ASN A 937 30.31 -2.52 -25.01
CA ASN A 937 31.08 -3.44 -25.83
C ASN A 937 30.21 -4.63 -26.28
N GLY A 938 29.72 -4.60 -27.52
CA GLY A 938 28.91 -5.67 -28.08
C GLY A 938 29.65 -7.01 -28.25
N GLN A 939 30.98 -7.00 -28.38
CA GLN A 939 31.76 -8.24 -28.41
C GLN A 939 31.71 -8.96 -27.06
N ASP A 940 31.70 -8.19 -25.97
CA ASP A 940 31.74 -8.73 -24.61
C ASP A 940 30.35 -9.08 -24.08
N TYR A 941 29.39 -8.15 -24.16
CA TYR A 941 28.06 -8.35 -23.58
C TYR A 941 27.11 -9.14 -24.48
N ILE A 942 27.28 -9.13 -25.81
CA ILE A 942 26.39 -9.85 -26.73
C ILE A 942 27.04 -11.13 -27.26
N LYS A 943 28.25 -11.07 -27.84
CA LYS A 943 28.86 -12.28 -28.41
C LYS A 943 29.35 -13.27 -27.35
N ARG A 944 29.89 -12.78 -26.23
CA ARG A 944 30.31 -13.62 -25.10
C ARG A 944 29.24 -13.77 -24.02
N ASP A 945 28.10 -13.09 -24.20
CA ASP A 945 26.97 -13.04 -23.27
C ASP A 945 27.36 -12.72 -21.81
N ASN A 946 28.42 -11.93 -21.60
CA ASN A 946 28.84 -11.55 -20.26
C ASN A 946 27.78 -10.66 -19.59
N ASN A 947 27.62 -10.79 -18.27
CA ASN A 947 26.69 -9.97 -17.50
C ASN A 947 27.25 -8.57 -17.28
N VAL A 948 26.34 -7.60 -17.14
CA VAL A 948 26.71 -6.19 -16.96
C VAL A 948 26.90 -5.91 -15.47
N GLY A 949 28.07 -5.41 -15.08
CA GLY A 949 28.31 -4.96 -13.70
C GLY A 949 27.42 -3.77 -13.32
N ARG A 950 26.95 -3.70 -12.07
CA ARG A 950 26.00 -2.66 -11.60
C ARG A 950 26.52 -1.24 -11.80
N GLU A 951 27.78 -0.96 -11.45
CA GLU A 951 28.35 0.38 -11.66
C GLU A 951 28.51 0.71 -13.14
N LYS A 952 28.82 -0.30 -13.96
CA LYS A 952 28.81 -0.13 -15.42
C LYS A 952 27.41 0.23 -15.88
N LEU A 953 26.37 -0.47 -15.41
CA LEU A 953 24.98 -0.15 -15.72
C LEU A 953 24.60 1.27 -15.27
N LYS A 954 24.98 1.71 -14.08
CA LYS A 954 24.79 3.11 -13.63
C LYS A 954 25.49 4.12 -14.54
N SER A 955 26.73 3.84 -14.97
CA SER A 955 27.46 4.70 -15.91
C SER A 955 26.84 4.75 -17.31
N LEU A 956 26.14 3.69 -17.71
CA LEU A 956 25.35 3.66 -18.94
C LEU A 956 24.10 4.53 -18.76
N LEU A 957 23.41 4.38 -17.62
CA LEU A 957 22.24 5.17 -17.23
C LEU A 957 22.50 6.67 -17.07
N SER A 958 23.76 7.09 -16.88
CA SER A 958 24.13 8.51 -16.84
C SER A 958 24.40 9.13 -18.21
N GLN A 959 24.35 8.35 -19.30
CA GLN A 959 24.51 8.88 -20.66
C GLN A 959 23.21 9.53 -21.12
N GLU A 960 23.27 10.68 -21.80
CA GLU A 960 22.06 11.33 -22.35
C GLU A 960 21.34 10.42 -23.37
N GLN A 961 22.12 9.68 -24.17
CA GLN A 961 21.60 8.81 -25.25
C GLN A 961 20.69 7.67 -24.76
N ILE A 962 20.80 7.26 -23.50
CA ILE A 962 20.00 6.15 -22.97
C ILE A 962 18.69 6.63 -22.32
N GLN A 963 18.51 7.93 -22.08
CA GLN A 963 17.35 8.47 -21.36
C GLN A 963 16.01 8.19 -22.06
N GLU A 964 16.03 8.04 -23.40
CA GLU A 964 14.87 7.72 -24.22
C GLU A 964 14.62 6.21 -24.39
N PHE A 965 15.41 5.36 -23.71
CA PHE A 965 15.25 3.91 -23.81
C PHE A 965 13.96 3.47 -23.10
N LYS A 966 13.07 2.79 -23.83
CA LYS A 966 11.70 2.42 -23.37
C LYS A 966 11.66 1.72 -22.01
N GLN A 967 12.68 0.92 -21.68
CA GLN A 967 12.75 0.14 -20.42
C GLN A 967 13.77 0.73 -19.42
N ILE A 968 14.10 2.03 -19.52
CA ILE A 968 15.07 2.68 -18.63
C ILE A 968 14.69 2.59 -17.15
N GLU A 969 13.39 2.66 -16.83
CA GLU A 969 12.92 2.56 -15.44
C GLU A 969 13.19 1.18 -14.84
N ASN A 970 13.02 0.09 -15.60
CA ASN A 970 13.41 -1.26 -15.17
C ASN A 970 14.91 -1.34 -14.89
N LEU A 971 15.74 -0.73 -15.76
CA LEU A 971 17.18 -0.66 -15.54
C LEU A 971 17.56 0.18 -14.33
N LYS A 972 16.88 1.30 -14.07
CA LYS A 972 17.08 2.13 -12.87
C LYS A 972 16.71 1.34 -11.62
N LEU A 973 15.57 0.65 -11.61
CA LEU A 973 15.13 -0.23 -10.52
C LEU A 973 16.18 -1.32 -10.23
N LEU A 974 16.71 -1.96 -11.27
CA LEU A 974 17.77 -2.96 -11.09
C LEU A 974 19.09 -2.35 -10.63
N ALA A 975 19.55 -1.26 -11.24
CA ALA A 975 20.83 -0.63 -10.95
C ALA A 975 20.92 -0.05 -9.53
N TYR A 976 19.83 0.56 -9.05
CA TYR A 976 19.75 1.21 -7.74
C TYR A 976 19.08 0.34 -6.67
N SER A 977 18.74 -0.92 -6.97
CA SER A 977 18.20 -1.87 -5.98
C SER A 977 19.19 -2.22 -4.86
N ASP A 978 18.64 -2.71 -3.75
CA ASP A 978 19.38 -3.37 -2.68
C ASP A 978 19.40 -4.90 -2.89
N ILE A 979 19.15 -5.38 -4.10
CA ILE A 979 19.21 -6.79 -4.49
C ILE A 979 20.54 -7.08 -5.15
N PHE A 980 21.21 -8.14 -4.71
CA PHE A 980 22.34 -8.77 -5.37
C PHE A 980 21.83 -10.01 -6.10
N TRP A 981 22.30 -10.26 -7.32
CA TRP A 981 21.92 -11.43 -8.10
C TRP A 981 22.96 -12.53 -7.89
N ASP A 982 22.58 -13.56 -7.14
CA ASP A 982 23.48 -14.65 -6.80
C ASP A 982 23.21 -15.86 -7.70
N GLU A 983 24.29 -16.43 -8.23
CA GLU A 983 24.20 -17.55 -9.17
C GLU A 983 24.00 -18.86 -8.42
N VAL A 984 23.04 -19.67 -8.84
CA VAL A 984 22.79 -21.02 -8.33
C VAL A 984 23.85 -21.98 -8.85
N LEU A 985 24.65 -22.56 -7.96
CA LEU A 985 25.70 -23.51 -8.31
C LEU A 985 25.26 -24.96 -8.22
N GLU A 986 24.49 -25.27 -7.19
CA GLU A 986 24.05 -26.64 -6.88
C GLU A 986 22.60 -26.60 -6.37
N ILE A 987 21.82 -27.59 -6.78
CA ILE A 987 20.46 -27.83 -6.34
C ILE A 987 20.40 -29.29 -5.93
N ASN A 988 20.27 -29.56 -4.63
CA ASN A 988 20.15 -30.90 -4.10
C ASN A 988 18.71 -31.15 -3.67
N ILE A 989 18.17 -32.32 -3.97
CA ILE A 989 16.86 -32.73 -3.50
C ILE A 989 17.06 -33.60 -2.27
N LEU A 990 16.48 -33.21 -1.15
CA LEU A 990 16.52 -33.91 0.13
C LEU A 990 15.17 -34.55 0.40
N GLU A 991 15.16 -35.84 0.72
CA GLU A 991 13.99 -36.60 1.14
C GLU A 991 14.05 -36.76 2.67
N LEU A 992 13.35 -35.88 3.39
CA LEU A 992 13.44 -35.77 4.85
C LEU A 992 12.25 -36.39 5.60
N GLY A 993 11.29 -36.99 4.88
CA GLY A 993 10.05 -37.47 5.47
C GLY A 993 9.17 -36.30 5.94
N GLU A 994 8.37 -36.55 6.99
CA GLU A 994 7.51 -35.53 7.59
C GLU A 994 8.31 -34.54 8.46
N ILE A 995 8.27 -33.26 8.12
CA ILE A 995 8.97 -32.18 8.82
C ILE A 995 8.05 -30.98 9.05
N ASN A 996 8.32 -30.20 10.11
CA ASN A 996 7.70 -28.88 10.27
C ASN A 996 8.33 -27.89 9.28
N VAL A 997 7.46 -27.19 8.56
CA VAL A 997 7.80 -26.02 7.75
C VAL A 997 7.03 -24.81 8.26
N TYR A 998 7.54 -23.64 7.90
CA TYR A 998 7.16 -22.36 8.44
C TYR A 998 7.00 -21.36 7.29
N ASP A 999 6.16 -20.35 7.49
CA ASP A 999 5.99 -19.25 6.53
C ASP A 999 5.54 -17.97 7.25
N LEU A 1000 5.66 -16.81 6.58
CA LEU A 1000 5.31 -15.50 7.10
C LEU A 1000 4.44 -14.73 6.10
N SER A 1001 3.33 -14.16 6.57
CA SER A 1001 2.50 -13.28 5.75
C SER A 1001 2.90 -11.81 5.92
N ILE A 1002 3.38 -11.17 4.86
CA ILE A 1002 3.72 -9.73 4.82
C ILE A 1002 3.03 -9.08 3.61
N PRO A 1003 1.82 -8.49 3.77
CA PRO A 1003 1.00 -8.03 2.65
C PRO A 1003 1.59 -6.89 1.83
N GLU A 1004 2.33 -5.96 2.47
CA GLU A 1004 2.86 -4.77 1.77
C GLU A 1004 3.96 -5.10 0.76
N SER A 1005 4.73 -6.14 1.05
CA SER A 1005 6.00 -6.45 0.40
C SER A 1005 6.08 -7.84 -0.22
N GLU A 1006 5.13 -8.71 0.11
CA GLU A 1006 4.96 -10.08 -0.41
C GLU A 1006 6.25 -10.91 -0.36
N SER A 1007 7.12 -10.64 0.62
CA SER A 1007 8.41 -11.31 0.76
C SER A 1007 8.97 -11.22 2.16
N PHE A 1008 9.95 -12.07 2.46
CA PHE A 1008 10.77 -11.99 3.66
C PHE A 1008 12.18 -12.53 3.38
N ILE A 1009 13.14 -12.26 4.27
CA ILE A 1009 14.54 -12.68 4.09
C ILE A 1009 14.93 -13.76 5.10
N CYS A 1010 15.32 -14.93 4.60
CA CYS A 1010 15.93 -16.00 5.41
C CYS A 1010 17.26 -16.48 4.81
N ASN A 1011 18.23 -16.88 5.64
CA ASN A 1011 19.59 -17.27 5.24
C ASN A 1011 20.24 -16.28 4.27
N ASN A 1012 19.96 -14.98 4.44
CA ASN A 1012 20.36 -13.92 3.51
C ASN A 1012 19.89 -14.17 2.06
N MET A 1013 18.67 -14.66 1.87
CA MET A 1013 18.01 -14.89 0.57
C MET A 1013 16.57 -14.38 0.63
N ILE A 1014 16.05 -13.83 -0.47
CA ILE A 1014 14.71 -13.23 -0.53
C ILE A 1014 13.71 -14.30 -0.98
N LEU A 1015 12.69 -14.51 -0.16
CA LEU A 1015 11.64 -15.53 -0.32
C LEU A 1015 10.29 -14.86 -0.54
N HIS A 1016 9.40 -15.49 -1.31
CA HIS A 1016 8.05 -14.99 -1.59
C HIS A 1016 7.04 -15.43 -0.52
N ASN A 1017 5.97 -14.66 -0.34
CA ASN A 1017 4.89 -14.91 0.61
C ASN A 1017 3.71 -15.71 -0.01
N THR A 1018 3.02 -16.56 0.74
CA THR A 1018 1.83 -17.31 0.27
C THR A 1018 0.51 -16.56 0.58
N ALA A 1019 -0.48 -16.56 -0.34
CA ALA A 1019 -1.84 -16.02 -0.12
C ALA A 1019 -2.91 -17.15 -0.18
N GLU A 1020 -3.73 -17.34 0.87
CA GLU A 1020 -4.52 -18.58 1.09
C GLU A 1020 -6.04 -18.51 0.74
N LEU A 1021 -6.58 -19.66 0.29
CA LEU A 1021 -8.01 -19.99 0.13
C LEU A 1021 -8.77 -20.05 1.49
N PRO A 1022 -10.12 -20.01 1.53
CA PRO A 1022 -10.89 -19.90 2.79
C PRO A 1022 -11.06 -21.24 3.54
N VAL A 1023 -10.00 -22.03 3.68
CA VAL A 1023 -10.00 -23.36 4.36
C VAL A 1023 -10.57 -23.24 5.78
N SER A 1024 -10.17 -22.19 6.51
CA SER A 1024 -10.63 -21.90 7.87
C SER A 1024 -12.16 -21.66 7.96
N ALA A 1025 -12.76 -21.03 6.95
CA ALA A 1025 -14.19 -20.75 6.95
C ALA A 1025 -15.01 -22.04 6.73
N LEU A 1026 -14.54 -22.94 5.86
CA LEU A 1026 -15.20 -24.21 5.57
C LEU A 1026 -15.06 -25.21 6.71
N SER A 1027 -13.90 -25.27 7.36
CA SER A 1027 -13.71 -26.08 8.58
C SER A 1027 -14.68 -25.65 9.70
N LYS A 1028 -14.85 -24.33 9.91
CA LYS A 1028 -15.84 -23.78 10.87
C LYS A 1028 -17.29 -24.15 10.54
N MET A 1029 -17.59 -24.53 9.28
CA MET A 1029 -18.90 -25.00 8.84
C MET A 1029 -19.04 -26.54 8.91
N ASN A 1030 -18.13 -27.23 9.60
CA ASN A 1030 -18.06 -28.69 9.76
C ASN A 1030 -17.85 -29.47 8.44
N TYR A 1031 -17.09 -28.91 7.49
CA TYR A 1031 -16.58 -29.68 6.35
C TYR A 1031 -15.32 -30.46 6.76
N ASN A 1032 -15.20 -31.73 6.36
CA ASN A 1032 -14.02 -32.57 6.56
C ASN A 1032 -12.93 -32.17 5.53
N ILE A 1033 -12.34 -30.99 5.67
CA ILE A 1033 -11.35 -30.43 4.74
C ILE A 1033 -9.92 -30.55 5.30
N GLN A 1034 -9.01 -31.05 4.50
CA GLN A 1034 -7.60 -31.30 4.80
C GLN A 1034 -6.74 -30.65 3.71
N PRO A 1035 -5.53 -30.18 3.98
CA PRO A 1035 -4.57 -29.91 2.91
C PRO A 1035 -3.77 -31.18 2.48
N MET A 1036 -3.53 -31.42 1.18
CA MET A 1036 -2.51 -32.37 0.65
C MET A 1036 -1.47 -31.63 -0.20
N LYS A 1037 -0.42 -32.32 -0.63
CA LYS A 1037 0.61 -31.83 -1.54
C LYS A 1037 0.74 -32.77 -2.74
N VAL A 1038 0.74 -32.24 -3.98
CA VAL A 1038 0.71 -33.00 -5.25
C VAL A 1038 1.55 -32.31 -6.34
N ARG A 1039 2.30 -33.08 -7.13
CA ARG A 1039 3.24 -32.57 -8.16
C ARG A 1039 2.55 -31.79 -9.28
N SER A 1040 3.14 -30.68 -9.72
CA SER A 1040 2.70 -29.95 -10.92
C SER A 1040 2.75 -30.79 -12.19
N ALA A 1041 1.68 -30.74 -12.99
CA ALA A 1041 1.47 -31.55 -14.21
C ALA A 1041 2.47 -31.26 -15.35
N LEU A 1042 3.22 -30.15 -15.28
CA LEU A 1042 4.20 -29.74 -16.30
C LEU A 1042 5.57 -30.41 -16.16
N LEU A 1043 5.86 -31.05 -15.02
CA LEU A 1043 7.15 -31.69 -14.75
C LEU A 1043 7.05 -33.19 -15.02
N LYS A 1044 8.02 -33.77 -15.73
CA LYS A 1044 8.04 -35.21 -16.13
C LYS A 1044 8.72 -36.15 -15.11
N SER A 1045 9.42 -35.67 -14.09
CA SER A 1045 10.07 -36.55 -13.09
C SER A 1045 10.17 -35.94 -11.68
N GLY A 1046 9.94 -36.76 -10.65
CA GLY A 1046 9.99 -36.38 -9.24
C GLY A 1046 9.35 -37.40 -8.30
N SER A 1047 9.77 -37.44 -7.02
CA SER A 1047 9.33 -38.39 -5.97
C SER A 1047 8.10 -37.96 -5.17
N GLU A 1048 7.46 -36.85 -5.55
CA GLU A 1048 6.07 -36.63 -5.17
C GLU A 1048 5.16 -37.59 -5.92
N LEU A 1049 4.06 -37.98 -5.27
CA LEU A 1049 2.91 -38.60 -5.92
C LEU A 1049 2.57 -37.74 -7.14
N SER A 1050 2.69 -38.31 -8.33
CA SER A 1050 2.28 -37.62 -9.55
C SER A 1050 0.82 -37.22 -9.41
N ALA A 1051 0.33 -36.23 -10.19
CA ALA A 1051 -1.06 -35.80 -10.09
C ALA A 1051 -2.05 -37.00 -10.10
N ASP A 1052 -1.75 -38.05 -10.89
CA ASP A 1052 -2.51 -39.30 -10.92
C ASP A 1052 -2.36 -40.20 -9.68
N GLU A 1053 -1.24 -40.15 -8.97
CA GLU A 1053 -0.96 -40.91 -7.76
C GLU A 1053 -1.52 -40.20 -6.51
N GLY A 1054 -1.52 -38.86 -6.51
CA GLY A 1054 -2.21 -38.02 -5.53
C GLY A 1054 -3.72 -38.20 -5.62
N ILE A 1055 -4.26 -38.21 -6.84
CA ILE A 1055 -5.65 -38.58 -7.13
C ILE A 1055 -5.94 -40.02 -6.65
N ARG A 1056 -5.07 -40.99 -6.94
CA ARG A 1056 -5.26 -42.39 -6.48
C ARG A 1056 -5.21 -42.53 -4.96
N THR A 1057 -4.38 -41.76 -4.27
CA THR A 1057 -4.28 -41.79 -2.81
C THR A 1057 -5.51 -41.16 -2.17
N SER A 1058 -5.99 -40.03 -2.70
CA SER A 1058 -7.27 -39.45 -2.26
C SER A 1058 -8.45 -40.41 -2.47
N LEU A 1059 -8.47 -41.15 -3.59
CA LEU A 1059 -9.51 -42.14 -3.88
C LEU A 1059 -9.44 -43.38 -2.98
N ARG A 1060 -8.28 -43.70 -2.39
CA ARG A 1060 -8.11 -44.82 -1.44
C ARG A 1060 -8.50 -44.48 0.00
N MET A 1061 -8.53 -43.20 0.35
CA MET A 1061 -8.91 -42.74 1.69
C MET A 1061 -10.45 -42.65 1.88
N GLY A 1062 -11.20 -43.24 0.93
CA GLY A 1062 -12.66 -43.24 0.88
C GLY A 1062 -13.19 -42.16 -0.04
N ASP A 1063 -14.47 -41.88 0.12
CA ASP A 1063 -15.24 -40.85 -0.56
C ASP A 1063 -14.60 -39.45 -0.31
N SER A 1064 -13.71 -39.00 -1.21
CA SER A 1064 -12.91 -37.76 -1.06
C SER A 1064 -12.99 -36.87 -2.31
N ALA A 1065 -12.93 -35.55 -2.14
CA ALA A 1065 -12.90 -34.53 -3.20
C ALA A 1065 -11.56 -33.76 -3.18
N LEU A 1066 -10.83 -33.75 -4.30
CA LEU A 1066 -9.50 -33.12 -4.41
C LEU A 1066 -9.57 -31.77 -5.15
N ILE A 1067 -8.96 -30.72 -4.59
CA ILE A 1067 -8.99 -29.36 -5.14
C ILE A 1067 -7.58 -28.76 -5.20
N MET A 1068 -7.21 -28.27 -6.37
CA MET A 1068 -5.89 -27.69 -6.65
C MET A 1068 -6.01 -26.21 -7.03
N SER A 1069 -5.27 -25.33 -6.35
CA SER A 1069 -5.16 -23.91 -6.68
C SER A 1069 -3.84 -23.65 -7.40
N LEU A 1070 -3.89 -23.27 -8.68
CA LEU A 1070 -2.74 -22.82 -9.45
C LEU A 1070 -3.09 -21.45 -10.03
N GLN A 1071 -2.31 -20.40 -9.75
CA GLN A 1071 -2.39 -19.16 -10.51
C GLN A 1071 -1.74 -19.39 -11.88
N TRP A 1072 -2.55 -19.73 -12.89
CA TRP A 1072 -2.14 -19.69 -14.28
C TRP A 1072 -2.30 -18.26 -14.81
N THR A 1073 -1.18 -17.66 -15.23
CA THR A 1073 -1.18 -16.53 -16.16
C THR A 1073 -1.18 -17.12 -17.56
N LEU A 1074 -2.32 -17.09 -18.25
CA LEU A 1074 -2.33 -17.30 -19.70
C LEU A 1074 -1.76 -16.03 -20.34
N ILE A 1075 -0.67 -16.20 -21.10
CA ILE A 1075 -0.05 -15.18 -21.96
C ILE A 1075 -1.06 -14.72 -23.01
#